data_AF-A0A521WY00-F1
#
_entry.id   AF-A0A521WY00-F1
#
_cell.length_a   1.000
_cell.length_b   1.000
_cell.length_c   1.000
_cell.angle_alpha   90.00
_cell.angle_beta   90.00
_cell.angle_gamma   90.00
#
_symmetry.space_group_name_H-M   'P 1'
#
loop_
_entity.id
_entity.type
_entity.pdbx_description
1 polymer ?
#
loop_
_entity_poly.entity_id
_entity_poly.type
_entity_poly.pdbx_seq_one_letter_code
_entity_poly.pdbx_strand_id
1 'polypeptide(L)'
;MKPAIIAVVAIVALLCAAVPRSHAVAPPGGAARTELVSVAHDGSLGSGGGGLVSADGRFVAFGSTGSQIVSPFVSNINYSQVYIRDRQVGTNELISKTPSGQPGGGSSSTAAMTPDGRYIAFYSFAPDLIAGAGGTFRSDLFLYDRSTQSLETIDVDSAGNLGSLCNGCFSGVGVSDDGRYVVFGSSQTGLVPNDGVDSSVFLRDRQSGTTTLVAPGINPSISADGRHVAFASGDSTLVSSDTNGQQDIFVFDRDTQSMALVSIVPSGGADSWSLGPAISGDGTHVVFISNATNLVPGGDHNGYPDIYERDLTQGVTQRVTVSYAGGDATTNYCCSQVGGLDVSQDGRFVSFASYFGNLVPGDDSASSDAFVRDTVAGSTWQVSVRRGIWHFSTSSSPNGRYAVMSVSGAGYYDDLWNLDGVWIHDNCGTAAWAADTDQDGAPDCFETSHPCMNAAVPDTDGDPDGDSRSSGEEMDLRADPCSADSDHDGMSDEFEFGHACMYPDFNDAQRDLDHDGLSAVAESTRGMSPCSSDTDGDGIGDAGEFGHACLDPLAADAASDSDGDGLSNSSEVGANLDPCSADTDGDELPDGYEVAHSCLLAGYPNADADSDSDGLPNGAEYAAGTDPCDYDTDGDFLFDGDEVNTYHTDPLKADTDGDGLTDFFEVLGYHSNPLSADTDG
;
A
#
# COMPACT_ATOMS: atom_id res chain seq x y z
N MET A 1 1.65 70.38 1.34
CA MET A 1 2.81 69.49 1.55
C MET A 1 2.29 68.22 2.20
N LYS A 2 2.41 67.09 1.48
CA LYS A 2 2.00 65.69 1.81
C LYS A 2 0.57 65.48 2.35
N PRO A 3 -0.37 64.91 1.59
CA PRO A 3 -1.52 64.23 2.16
C PRO A 3 -1.20 62.75 2.43
N ALA A 4 -1.84 62.24 3.47
CA ALA A 4 -1.61 60.97 4.13
C ALA A 4 -1.88 59.75 3.24
N ILE A 5 -1.03 58.73 3.40
CA ILE A 5 -1.29 57.36 2.95
C ILE A 5 -2.25 56.75 3.96
N ILE A 6 -3.48 56.49 3.53
CA ILE A 6 -4.45 55.65 4.25
C ILE A 6 -4.01 54.21 4.00
N ALA A 7 -3.41 53.57 5.00
CA ALA A 7 -3.22 52.13 5.01
C ALA A 7 -4.54 51.49 5.43
N VAL A 8 -5.26 50.89 4.47
CA VAL A 8 -6.37 49.99 4.76
C VAL A 8 -5.74 48.64 5.09
N VAL A 9 -5.65 48.33 6.39
CA VAL A 9 -5.38 46.97 6.86
C VAL A 9 -6.70 46.21 6.76
N ALA A 10 -6.85 45.41 5.70
CA ALA A 10 -7.92 44.43 5.60
C ALA A 10 -7.48 43.19 6.39
N ILE A 11 -8.00 43.07 7.62
CA ILE A 11 -7.97 41.81 8.38
C ILE A 11 -8.97 40.87 7.68
N VAL A 12 -8.45 39.93 6.88
CA VAL A 12 -9.24 38.77 6.45
C VAL A 12 -9.15 37.75 7.58
N ALA A 13 -10.17 37.75 8.44
CA ALA A 13 -10.41 36.64 9.36
C ALA A 13 -10.80 35.43 8.51
N LEU A 14 -9.88 34.47 8.36
CA LEU A 14 -10.19 33.14 7.84
C LEU A 14 -11.07 32.46 8.90
N LEU A 15 -12.38 32.42 8.66
CA LEU A 15 -13.25 31.46 9.34
C LEU A 15 -12.91 30.08 8.78
N CYS A 16 -12.13 29.30 9.52
CA CYS A 16 -12.13 27.85 9.40
C CYS A 16 -13.53 27.35 9.81
N ALA A 17 -14.43 27.24 8.84
CA ALA A 17 -15.54 26.31 8.97
C ALA A 17 -14.94 24.92 8.80
N ALA A 18 -14.78 24.20 9.92
CA ALA A 18 -14.52 22.78 9.90
C ALA A 18 -15.62 22.12 9.06
N VAL A 19 -15.25 21.62 7.88
CA VAL A 19 -16.08 20.68 7.15
C VAL A 19 -16.12 19.43 8.03
N PRO A 20 -17.29 18.96 8.50
CA PRO A 20 -17.34 17.68 9.19
C PRO A 20 -16.76 16.63 8.24
N ARG A 21 -15.72 15.91 8.69
CA ARG A 21 -15.27 14.68 8.05
C ARG A 21 -16.48 13.77 7.99
N SER A 22 -17.13 13.69 6.84
CA SER A 22 -18.10 12.63 6.59
C SER A 22 -17.30 11.34 6.57
N HIS A 23 -17.63 10.45 7.51
CA HIS A 23 -17.25 9.04 7.49
C HIS A 23 -17.32 8.48 6.08
N ALA A 24 -16.37 7.59 5.79
CA ALA A 24 -16.24 6.85 4.56
C ALA A 24 -17.62 6.47 4.00
N VAL A 25 -17.88 6.87 2.76
CA VAL A 25 -18.87 6.18 1.95
C VAL A 25 -18.28 4.80 1.72
N ALA A 26 -18.91 3.76 2.28
CA ALA A 26 -18.59 2.38 1.95
C ALA A 26 -18.51 2.22 0.42
N PRO A 27 -17.59 1.40 -0.11
CA PRO A 27 -17.45 1.21 -1.54
C PRO A 27 -18.80 0.78 -2.15
N PRO A 28 -19.07 1.06 -3.45
CA PRO A 28 -20.09 0.29 -4.15
C PRO A 28 -19.75 -1.19 -3.98
N GLY A 29 -20.67 -1.95 -3.37
CA GLY A 29 -20.47 -3.33 -2.93
C GLY A 29 -20.25 -4.30 -4.09
N GLY A 30 -19.02 -4.38 -4.57
CA GLY A 30 -18.52 -5.43 -5.44
C GLY A 30 -17.11 -5.79 -5.00
N ALA A 31 -16.88 -7.04 -4.62
CA ALA A 31 -15.54 -7.53 -4.31
C ALA A 31 -14.65 -7.44 -5.56
N ALA A 32 -13.45 -6.89 -5.40
CA ALA A 32 -12.48 -6.86 -6.48
C ALA A 32 -11.95 -8.28 -6.76
N ARG A 33 -11.71 -8.62 -8.03
CA ARG A 33 -11.42 -9.99 -8.48
C ARG A 33 -10.07 -10.10 -9.19
N THR A 34 -9.30 -11.16 -8.92
CA THR A 34 -8.07 -11.51 -9.65
C THR A 34 -8.25 -12.79 -10.51
N GLU A 35 -7.85 -12.77 -11.78
CA GLU A 35 -7.98 -13.87 -12.76
C GLU A 35 -6.63 -14.23 -13.41
N LEU A 36 -6.27 -15.50 -13.45
CA LEU A 36 -5.12 -15.94 -14.25
C LEU A 36 -5.45 -15.87 -15.76
N VAL A 37 -4.68 -15.06 -16.50
CA VAL A 37 -4.91 -14.79 -17.94
C VAL A 37 -3.88 -15.46 -18.86
N SER A 38 -2.75 -15.93 -18.33
CA SER A 38 -1.76 -16.72 -19.07
C SER A 38 -2.16 -18.20 -19.18
N VAL A 39 -3.31 -18.47 -19.83
CA VAL A 39 -3.86 -19.82 -20.00
C VAL A 39 -3.72 -20.34 -21.44
N ALA A 40 -3.46 -21.63 -21.57
CA ALA A 40 -3.45 -22.37 -22.83
C ALA A 40 -4.86 -22.45 -23.45
N HIS A 41 -4.95 -22.85 -24.72
CA HIS A 41 -6.25 -23.00 -25.40
C HIS A 41 -7.15 -24.04 -24.74
N ASP A 42 -6.58 -25.04 -24.06
CA ASP A 42 -7.28 -26.08 -23.31
C ASP A 42 -7.52 -25.73 -21.83
N GLY A 43 -7.19 -24.50 -21.41
CA GLY A 43 -7.32 -24.03 -20.03
C GLY A 43 -6.15 -24.40 -19.12
N SER A 44 -5.14 -25.14 -19.60
CA SER A 44 -3.95 -25.45 -18.80
C SER A 44 -3.04 -24.23 -18.59
N LEU A 45 -2.21 -24.26 -17.55
CA LEU A 45 -1.27 -23.18 -17.24
C LEU A 45 -0.28 -22.93 -18.40
N GLY A 46 -0.18 -21.67 -18.83
CA GLY A 46 0.84 -21.17 -19.76
C GLY A 46 1.88 -20.32 -19.05
N SER A 47 3.12 -20.26 -19.55
CA SER A 47 4.12 -19.32 -19.02
C SER A 47 3.85 -17.89 -19.53
N GLY A 48 3.77 -16.86 -18.69
CA GLY A 48 3.38 -15.49 -19.05
C GLY A 48 4.32 -14.39 -18.52
N GLY A 49 4.53 -13.31 -19.26
CA GLY A 49 5.22 -12.11 -18.75
C GLY A 49 4.99 -10.87 -19.61
N GLY A 50 4.86 -9.70 -18.96
CA GLY A 50 4.67 -8.40 -19.63
C GLY A 50 3.24 -8.14 -20.07
N GLY A 51 2.26 -8.51 -19.23
CA GLY A 51 0.83 -8.37 -19.52
C GLY A 51 0.37 -6.92 -19.75
N LEU A 52 -0.40 -6.68 -20.82
CA LEU A 52 -1.09 -5.42 -21.13
C LEU A 52 -2.59 -5.68 -21.27
N VAL A 53 -3.45 -4.77 -20.82
CA VAL A 53 -4.92 -4.95 -20.83
C VAL A 53 -5.66 -3.84 -21.56
N SER A 54 -6.71 -4.19 -22.30
CA SER A 54 -7.59 -3.20 -22.95
C SER A 54 -8.50 -2.50 -21.95
N ALA A 55 -9.09 -1.36 -22.35
CA ALA A 55 -10.00 -0.54 -21.55
C ALA A 55 -11.19 -1.35 -21.00
N ASP A 56 -11.75 -2.22 -21.83
CA ASP A 56 -12.89 -3.08 -21.49
C ASP A 56 -12.48 -4.40 -20.81
N GLY A 57 -11.18 -4.58 -20.53
CA GLY A 57 -10.64 -5.81 -19.96
C GLY A 57 -10.73 -7.02 -20.90
N ARG A 58 -11.24 -6.87 -22.13
CA ARG A 58 -11.48 -8.00 -23.04
C ARG A 58 -10.19 -8.59 -23.58
N PHE A 59 -9.24 -7.75 -23.92
CA PHE A 59 -8.00 -8.14 -24.56
C PHE A 59 -6.83 -8.06 -23.59
N VAL A 60 -6.06 -9.14 -23.50
CA VAL A 60 -4.83 -9.18 -22.72
C VAL A 60 -3.68 -9.63 -23.61
N ALA A 61 -2.67 -8.79 -23.81
CA ALA A 61 -1.46 -9.14 -24.55
C ALA A 61 -0.34 -9.57 -23.60
N PHE A 62 0.37 -10.66 -23.89
CA PHE A 62 1.39 -11.22 -23.02
C PHE A 62 2.47 -12.01 -23.79
N GLY A 63 3.65 -12.14 -23.21
CA GLY A 63 4.73 -12.99 -23.73
C GLY A 63 4.67 -14.42 -23.18
N SER A 64 4.89 -15.45 -24.00
CA SER A 64 4.93 -16.84 -23.55
C SER A 64 5.91 -17.72 -24.34
N THR A 65 6.51 -18.70 -23.66
CA THR A 65 7.31 -19.78 -24.28
C THR A 65 6.52 -21.08 -24.48
N GLY A 66 5.25 -21.12 -24.08
CA GLY A 66 4.43 -22.34 -24.14
C GLY A 66 4.01 -22.71 -25.58
N SER A 67 4.14 -23.99 -25.95
CA SER A 67 3.68 -24.51 -27.26
C SER A 67 2.16 -24.73 -27.35
N GLN A 68 1.49 -24.81 -26.20
CA GLN A 68 0.07 -25.10 -26.05
C GLN A 68 -0.83 -23.85 -26.03
N ILE A 69 -0.25 -22.66 -26.17
CA ILE A 69 -0.95 -21.38 -25.98
C ILE A 69 -2.01 -21.15 -27.07
N VAL A 70 -1.75 -21.56 -28.32
CA VAL A 70 -2.65 -21.34 -29.47
C VAL A 70 -3.09 -22.66 -30.11
N SER A 71 -4.26 -22.64 -30.77
CA SER A 71 -4.80 -23.78 -31.54
C SER A 71 -4.92 -23.44 -33.04
N PRO A 72 -4.43 -24.31 -33.95
CA PRO A 72 -3.75 -25.59 -33.69
C PRO A 72 -2.39 -25.39 -33.03
N PHE A 73 -1.99 -26.37 -32.21
CA PHE A 73 -0.72 -26.31 -31.46
C PHE A 73 0.46 -26.07 -32.39
N VAL A 74 1.31 -25.13 -31.99
CA VAL A 74 2.52 -24.83 -32.75
C VAL A 74 3.70 -25.56 -32.09
N SER A 75 4.26 -26.52 -32.82
CA SER A 75 5.43 -27.27 -32.37
C SER A 75 6.72 -26.47 -32.53
N ASN A 76 7.71 -26.71 -31.64
CA ASN A 76 9.07 -26.12 -31.67
C ASN A 76 9.18 -24.63 -31.29
N ILE A 77 8.40 -24.15 -30.30
CA ILE A 77 8.62 -22.82 -29.71
C ILE A 77 9.83 -22.88 -28.77
N ASN A 78 10.99 -22.41 -29.26
CA ASN A 78 12.22 -22.31 -28.47
C ASN A 78 12.46 -20.90 -27.89
N TYR A 79 11.55 -19.96 -28.16
CA TYR A 79 11.69 -18.55 -27.83
C TYR A 79 10.37 -17.98 -27.30
N SER A 80 10.44 -16.94 -26.47
CA SER A 80 9.22 -16.22 -26.05
C SER A 80 8.53 -15.59 -27.26
N GLN A 81 7.21 -15.71 -27.35
CA GLN A 81 6.38 -15.16 -28.40
C GLN A 81 5.29 -14.27 -27.79
N VAL A 82 4.79 -13.30 -28.56
CA VAL A 82 3.72 -12.40 -28.12
C VAL A 82 2.37 -12.96 -28.56
N TYR A 83 1.45 -13.02 -27.60
CA TYR A 83 0.08 -13.46 -27.78
C TYR A 83 -0.89 -12.39 -27.32
N ILE A 84 -2.13 -12.48 -27.80
CA ILE A 84 -3.28 -11.77 -27.24
C ILE A 84 -4.39 -12.76 -26.90
N ARG A 85 -4.93 -12.67 -25.69
CA ARG A 85 -6.14 -13.36 -25.25
C ARG A 85 -7.34 -12.48 -25.55
N ASP A 86 -8.34 -13.03 -26.23
CA ASP A 86 -9.70 -12.48 -26.24
C ASP A 86 -10.50 -13.19 -25.16
N ARG A 87 -10.76 -12.50 -24.04
CA ARG A 87 -11.47 -13.03 -22.87
C ARG A 87 -12.95 -13.26 -23.15
N GLN A 88 -13.54 -12.56 -24.12
CA GLN A 88 -14.96 -12.74 -24.46
C GLN A 88 -15.22 -14.11 -25.12
N VAL A 89 -14.28 -14.57 -25.97
CA VAL A 89 -14.42 -15.84 -26.70
C VAL A 89 -13.47 -16.94 -26.19
N GLY A 90 -12.56 -16.61 -25.28
CA GLY A 90 -11.63 -17.57 -24.69
C GLY A 90 -10.55 -18.09 -25.66
N THR A 91 -10.10 -17.26 -26.60
CA THR A 91 -9.10 -17.68 -27.60
C THR A 91 -7.82 -16.86 -27.54
N ASN A 92 -6.69 -17.50 -27.83
CA ASN A 92 -5.40 -16.84 -27.99
C ASN A 92 -5.05 -16.67 -29.47
N GLU A 93 -4.54 -15.49 -29.84
CA GLU A 93 -3.95 -15.21 -31.15
C GLU A 93 -2.44 -14.97 -31.01
N LEU A 94 -1.64 -15.62 -31.84
CA LEU A 94 -0.22 -15.34 -31.99
C LEU A 94 -0.02 -14.02 -32.76
N ILE A 95 0.67 -13.07 -32.13
CA ILE A 95 0.98 -11.73 -32.68
C ILE A 95 2.35 -11.71 -33.34
N SER A 96 3.37 -12.29 -32.72
CA SER A 96 4.73 -12.38 -33.27
C SER A 96 4.84 -13.49 -34.34
N LYS A 97 4.06 -13.36 -35.41
CA LYS A 97 3.99 -14.31 -36.53
C LYS A 97 4.56 -13.74 -37.82
N THR A 98 5.21 -14.61 -38.58
CA THR A 98 5.64 -14.41 -39.96
C THR A 98 4.44 -14.24 -40.90
N PRO A 99 4.62 -13.75 -42.14
CA PRO A 99 3.53 -13.62 -43.12
C PRO A 99 2.85 -14.94 -43.51
N SER A 100 3.48 -16.10 -43.24
CA SER A 100 2.90 -17.43 -43.43
C SER A 100 2.10 -17.93 -42.22
N GLY A 101 2.01 -17.11 -41.16
CA GLY A 101 1.31 -17.42 -39.91
C GLY A 101 2.10 -18.28 -38.92
N GLN A 102 3.38 -18.57 -39.20
CA GLN A 102 4.26 -19.30 -38.27
C GLN A 102 4.88 -18.35 -37.24
N PRO A 103 5.22 -18.79 -36.02
CA PRO A 103 5.97 -17.97 -35.07
C PRO A 103 7.29 -17.48 -35.64
N GLY A 104 7.70 -16.28 -35.24
CA GLY A 104 9.01 -15.75 -35.60
C GLY A 104 10.16 -16.59 -35.04
N GLY A 105 11.26 -16.65 -35.78
CA GLY A 105 12.46 -17.41 -35.43
C GLY A 105 13.31 -16.83 -34.28
N GLY A 106 12.74 -16.00 -33.41
CA GLY A 106 13.45 -15.32 -32.32
C GLY A 106 12.51 -14.88 -31.18
N SER A 107 13.10 -14.47 -30.05
CA SER A 107 12.35 -14.05 -28.86
C SER A 107 11.66 -12.71 -29.07
N SER A 108 10.42 -12.60 -28.58
CA SER A 108 9.60 -11.40 -28.66
C SER A 108 9.01 -11.06 -27.29
N SER A 109 8.80 -9.77 -27.03
CA SER A 109 8.22 -9.26 -25.79
C SER A 109 7.31 -8.06 -26.07
N THR A 110 6.14 -8.04 -25.44
CA THR A 110 5.18 -6.93 -25.48
C THR A 110 5.83 -5.62 -25.02
N ALA A 111 5.39 -4.50 -25.60
CA ALA A 111 5.91 -3.18 -25.29
C ALA A 111 4.80 -2.15 -25.01
N ALA A 112 3.75 -2.11 -25.83
CA ALA A 112 2.58 -1.24 -25.62
C ALA A 112 1.34 -1.76 -26.37
N MET A 113 0.14 -1.36 -25.94
CA MET A 113 -1.13 -1.72 -26.58
C MET A 113 -2.13 -0.57 -26.50
N THR A 114 -2.94 -0.38 -27.55
CA THR A 114 -4.00 0.63 -27.52
C THR A 114 -5.20 0.21 -26.66
N PRO A 115 -6.00 1.16 -26.14
CA PRO A 115 -7.16 0.88 -25.28
C PRO A 115 -8.18 -0.11 -25.83
N ASP A 116 -8.36 -0.16 -27.15
CA ASP A 116 -9.26 -1.09 -27.83
C ASP A 116 -8.62 -2.46 -28.12
N GLY A 117 -7.36 -2.65 -27.73
CA GLY A 117 -6.56 -3.83 -28.03
C GLY A 117 -6.26 -4.00 -29.52
N ARG A 118 -6.40 -2.97 -30.37
CA ARG A 118 -6.19 -3.08 -31.81
C ARG A 118 -4.71 -3.08 -32.19
N TYR A 119 -3.95 -2.12 -31.68
CA TYR A 119 -2.55 -1.95 -32.01
C TYR A 119 -1.69 -2.52 -30.88
N ILE A 120 -0.73 -3.37 -31.24
CA ILE A 120 0.18 -4.02 -30.27
C ILE A 120 1.60 -3.76 -30.74
N ALA A 121 2.35 -3.00 -29.95
CA ALA A 121 3.77 -2.78 -30.15
C ALA A 121 4.58 -3.82 -29.38
N PHE A 122 5.61 -4.38 -30.01
CA PHE A 122 6.46 -5.39 -29.39
C PHE A 122 7.86 -5.38 -29.97
N TYR A 123 8.83 -5.79 -29.15
CA TYR A 123 10.20 -6.03 -29.60
C TYR A 123 10.33 -7.46 -30.10
N SER A 124 11.14 -7.69 -31.12
CA SER A 124 11.48 -9.04 -31.54
C SER A 124 12.89 -9.18 -32.08
N PHE A 125 13.52 -10.31 -31.75
CA PHE A 125 14.78 -10.77 -32.34
C PHE A 125 14.57 -11.66 -33.58
N ALA A 126 13.33 -11.85 -34.01
CA ALA A 126 12.97 -12.74 -35.09
C ALA A 126 13.33 -12.10 -36.46
N PRO A 127 14.24 -12.71 -37.24
CA PRO A 127 14.71 -12.13 -38.50
C PRO A 127 13.72 -12.30 -39.67
N ASP A 128 12.57 -12.95 -39.43
CA ASP A 128 11.64 -13.46 -40.42
C ASP A 128 10.20 -12.95 -40.26
N LEU A 129 9.95 -12.06 -39.30
CA LEU A 129 8.63 -11.44 -39.12
C LEU A 129 8.23 -10.55 -40.31
N ILE A 130 9.19 -9.85 -40.91
CA ILE A 130 9.00 -9.07 -42.14
C ILE A 130 10.13 -9.38 -43.13
N ALA A 131 9.79 -9.48 -44.42
CA ALA A 131 10.77 -9.66 -45.47
C ALA A 131 11.75 -8.47 -45.50
N GLY A 132 13.01 -8.71 -45.13
CA GLY A 132 14.03 -7.66 -45.06
C GLY A 132 14.51 -7.30 -43.65
N ALA A 133 13.97 -7.91 -42.58
CA ALA A 133 14.44 -7.78 -41.18
C ALA A 133 15.84 -8.39 -40.90
N GLY A 134 16.67 -8.49 -41.94
CA GLY A 134 18.08 -8.87 -41.97
C GLY A 134 18.76 -9.40 -40.70
N GLY A 135 19.02 -10.72 -40.67
CA GLY A 135 20.26 -11.33 -40.14
C GLY A 135 20.48 -11.32 -38.62
N THR A 136 21.02 -12.43 -38.11
CA THR A 136 21.07 -12.83 -36.69
C THR A 136 21.36 -11.74 -35.64
N PHE A 137 20.49 -11.65 -34.63
CA PHE A 137 20.60 -10.91 -33.36
C PHE A 137 20.35 -9.39 -33.36
N ARG A 138 19.55 -8.86 -34.31
CA ARG A 138 18.98 -7.50 -34.21
C ARG A 138 17.64 -7.58 -33.44
N SER A 139 17.43 -6.68 -32.48
CA SER A 139 16.12 -6.43 -31.87
C SER A 139 15.46 -5.29 -32.64
N ASP A 140 14.24 -5.52 -33.12
CA ASP A 140 13.45 -4.60 -33.92
C ASP A 140 12.16 -4.26 -33.18
N LEU A 141 11.63 -3.05 -33.39
CA LEU A 141 10.34 -2.63 -32.84
C LEU A 141 9.26 -2.76 -33.91
N PHE A 142 8.25 -3.57 -33.62
CA PHE A 142 7.12 -3.79 -34.52
C PHE A 142 5.82 -3.25 -33.95
N LEU A 143 4.89 -2.91 -34.82
CA LEU A 143 3.49 -2.65 -34.50
C LEU A 143 2.59 -3.58 -35.32
N TYR A 144 1.76 -4.36 -34.64
CA TYR A 144 0.74 -5.19 -35.27
C TYR A 144 -0.63 -4.50 -35.19
N ASP A 145 -1.29 -4.35 -36.34
CA ASP A 145 -2.69 -3.90 -36.42
C ASP A 145 -3.59 -5.12 -36.55
N ARG A 146 -4.36 -5.42 -35.51
CA ARG A 146 -5.28 -6.57 -35.49
C ARG A 146 -6.42 -6.46 -36.48
N SER A 147 -6.86 -5.24 -36.81
CA SER A 147 -8.00 -5.05 -37.72
C SER A 147 -7.64 -5.42 -39.17
N THR A 148 -6.40 -5.14 -39.57
CA THR A 148 -5.86 -5.42 -40.91
C THR A 148 -4.98 -6.65 -40.94
N GLN A 149 -4.64 -7.21 -39.79
CA GLN A 149 -3.67 -8.31 -39.60
C GLN A 149 -2.31 -8.01 -40.24
N SER A 150 -1.89 -6.74 -40.18
CA SER A 150 -0.64 -6.27 -40.78
C SER A 150 0.40 -5.96 -39.72
N LEU A 151 1.65 -6.31 -40.03
CA LEU A 151 2.81 -6.00 -39.20
C LEU A 151 3.66 -4.90 -39.87
N GLU A 152 4.09 -3.91 -39.10
CA GLU A 152 4.93 -2.79 -39.54
C GLU A 152 6.17 -2.66 -38.65
N THR A 153 7.32 -2.33 -39.23
CA THR A 153 8.54 -1.96 -38.47
C THR A 153 8.53 -0.48 -38.14
N ILE A 154 8.78 -0.14 -36.88
CA ILE A 154 8.69 1.22 -36.34
C ILE A 154 10.05 1.88 -36.19
N ASP A 155 11.11 1.14 -35.87
CA ASP A 155 12.48 1.62 -35.68
C ASP A 155 13.21 1.91 -37.02
N VAL A 156 12.57 2.72 -37.85
CA VAL A 156 13.05 3.12 -39.18
C VAL A 156 13.15 4.65 -39.29
N ASP A 157 14.01 5.12 -40.17
CA ASP A 157 14.10 6.53 -40.56
C ASP A 157 12.87 6.97 -41.39
N SER A 158 12.82 8.26 -41.74
CA SER A 158 11.74 8.81 -42.57
C SER A 158 11.73 8.31 -44.03
N ALA A 159 12.75 7.59 -44.46
CA ALA A 159 12.82 6.92 -45.76
C ALA A 159 12.49 5.41 -45.67
N GLY A 160 12.22 4.89 -44.46
CA GLY A 160 11.92 3.48 -44.21
C GLY A 160 13.17 2.59 -44.08
N ASN A 161 14.35 3.16 -43.92
CA ASN A 161 15.57 2.40 -43.66
C ASN A 161 15.71 2.11 -42.16
N LEU A 162 16.18 0.92 -41.85
CA LEU A 162 16.49 0.53 -40.47
C LEU A 162 17.67 1.36 -39.93
N GLY A 163 17.56 1.75 -38.65
CA GLY A 163 18.70 2.28 -37.90
C GLY A 163 19.80 1.23 -37.70
N SER A 164 20.90 1.61 -37.07
CA SER A 164 22.03 0.72 -36.78
C SER A 164 21.59 -0.56 -36.04
N LEU A 165 22.42 -1.61 -36.13
CA LEU A 165 22.19 -2.84 -35.38
C LEU A 165 22.06 -2.54 -33.88
N CYS A 166 21.03 -3.11 -33.27
CA CYS A 166 20.70 -2.88 -31.87
C CYS A 166 20.36 -4.20 -31.17
N ASN A 167 20.96 -4.42 -30.00
CA ASN A 167 20.64 -5.52 -29.10
C ASN A 167 20.38 -4.94 -27.70
N GLY A 168 19.11 -4.79 -27.33
CA GLY A 168 18.70 -4.28 -26.02
C GLY A 168 18.87 -2.76 -25.84
N CYS A 169 18.78 -1.97 -26.91
CA CYS A 169 18.98 -0.52 -26.87
C CYS A 169 17.67 0.30 -26.89
N PHE A 170 16.52 -0.36 -26.83
CA PHE A 170 15.24 0.31 -26.65
C PHE A 170 14.96 0.58 -25.17
N SER A 171 14.33 1.72 -24.88
CA SER A 171 13.89 2.10 -23.53
C SER A 171 12.49 2.70 -23.60
N GLY A 172 11.47 1.93 -23.25
CA GLY A 172 10.05 2.32 -23.30
C GLY A 172 9.48 2.52 -24.71
N VAL A 173 8.19 2.21 -24.87
CA VAL A 173 7.39 2.44 -26.08
C VAL A 173 6.01 2.94 -25.65
N GLY A 174 5.46 3.91 -26.37
CA GLY A 174 4.09 4.38 -26.22
C GLY A 174 3.41 4.50 -27.57
N VAL A 175 2.09 4.28 -27.61
CA VAL A 175 1.27 4.33 -28.83
C VAL A 175 0.02 5.18 -28.55
N SER A 176 -0.30 6.15 -29.39
CA SER A 176 -1.56 6.91 -29.29
C SER A 176 -2.78 6.03 -29.55
N ASP A 177 -3.96 6.38 -29.04
CA ASP A 177 -5.18 5.55 -29.12
C ASP A 177 -5.58 5.20 -30.56
N ASP A 178 -5.37 6.13 -31.49
CA ASP A 178 -5.63 5.93 -32.93
C ASP A 178 -4.53 5.12 -33.63
N GLY A 179 -3.48 4.75 -32.91
CA GLY A 179 -2.30 4.06 -33.38
C GLY A 179 -1.41 4.89 -34.30
N ARG A 180 -1.64 6.19 -34.47
CA ARG A 180 -0.91 7.01 -35.43
C ARG A 180 0.50 7.34 -34.97
N TYR A 181 0.65 7.71 -33.71
CA TYR A 181 1.91 8.16 -33.14
C TYR A 181 2.50 7.05 -32.27
N VAL A 182 3.75 6.70 -32.55
CA VAL A 182 4.51 5.76 -31.72
C VAL A 182 5.76 6.47 -31.22
N VAL A 183 5.92 6.54 -29.91
CA VAL A 183 7.15 7.02 -29.27
C VAL A 183 7.97 5.86 -28.75
N PHE A 184 9.28 5.99 -28.84
CA PHE A 184 10.19 4.95 -28.36
C PHE A 184 11.54 5.57 -28.00
N GLY A 185 12.14 5.10 -26.90
CA GLY A 185 13.52 5.43 -26.58
C GLY A 185 14.45 4.47 -27.32
N SER A 186 15.52 4.97 -27.93
CA SER A 186 16.52 4.14 -28.61
C SER A 186 17.91 4.79 -28.56
N SER A 187 18.97 3.98 -28.52
CA SER A 187 20.35 4.43 -28.80
C SER A 187 20.83 4.02 -30.20
N GLN A 188 19.91 3.61 -31.07
CA GLN A 188 20.20 3.40 -32.49
C GLN A 188 20.60 4.72 -33.17
N THR A 189 21.52 4.59 -34.11
CA THR A 189 21.94 5.69 -35.00
C THR A 189 21.31 5.54 -36.38
N GLY A 190 21.11 6.66 -37.07
CA GLY A 190 20.57 6.67 -38.43
C GLY A 190 19.04 6.65 -38.53
N LEU A 191 18.32 6.87 -37.43
CA LEU A 191 16.86 7.11 -37.41
C LEU A 191 16.54 8.56 -37.79
N VAL A 192 17.37 9.52 -37.36
CA VAL A 192 17.35 10.90 -37.86
C VAL A 192 18.77 11.43 -38.12
N PRO A 193 18.95 12.50 -38.90
CA PRO A 193 20.28 13.06 -39.13
C PRO A 193 20.95 13.53 -37.82
N ASN A 194 22.15 13.03 -37.54
CA ASN A 194 22.98 13.37 -36.37
C ASN A 194 22.39 12.95 -35.01
N ASP A 195 21.68 11.83 -34.94
CA ASP A 195 21.07 11.28 -33.72
C ASP A 195 22.03 10.71 -32.66
N GLY A 196 23.32 11.06 -32.71
CA GLY A 196 24.28 10.73 -31.65
C GLY A 196 24.44 9.22 -31.40
N VAL A 197 24.95 8.85 -30.23
CA VAL A 197 24.98 7.45 -29.72
C VAL A 197 24.31 7.31 -28.35
N ASP A 198 23.87 8.42 -27.78
CA ASP A 198 23.20 8.47 -26.48
C ASP A 198 21.72 8.14 -26.66
N SER A 199 21.12 7.48 -25.67
CA SER A 199 19.69 7.15 -25.71
C SER A 199 18.86 8.40 -25.90
N SER A 200 17.97 8.35 -26.89
CA SER A 200 17.11 9.45 -27.29
C SER A 200 15.68 8.98 -27.48
N VAL A 201 14.75 9.89 -27.27
CA VAL A 201 13.32 9.67 -27.51
C VAL A 201 12.98 10.06 -28.94
N PHE A 202 12.42 9.11 -29.68
CA PHE A 202 11.97 9.31 -31.05
C PHE A 202 10.44 9.23 -31.12
N LEU A 203 9.87 9.94 -32.10
CA LEU A 203 8.46 9.88 -32.44
C LEU A 203 8.31 9.53 -33.92
N ARG A 204 7.56 8.45 -34.19
CA ARG A 204 7.12 8.00 -35.52
C ARG A 204 5.67 8.43 -35.75
N ASP A 205 5.43 9.27 -36.74
CA ASP A 205 4.09 9.53 -37.28
C ASP A 205 3.85 8.57 -38.44
N ARG A 206 3.00 7.56 -38.21
CA ARG A 206 2.69 6.52 -39.18
C ARG A 206 1.87 7.01 -40.36
N GLN A 207 1.14 8.12 -40.22
CA GLN A 207 0.35 8.67 -41.32
C GLN A 207 1.24 9.36 -42.35
N SER A 208 2.25 10.10 -41.89
CA SER A 208 3.19 10.82 -42.76
C SER A 208 4.44 10.00 -43.09
N GLY A 209 4.71 8.94 -42.32
CA GLY A 209 5.91 8.11 -42.45
C GLY A 209 7.17 8.77 -41.91
N THR A 210 7.05 9.81 -41.07
CA THR A 210 8.18 10.58 -40.55
C THR A 210 8.63 10.09 -39.18
N THR A 211 9.94 9.98 -38.99
CA THR A 211 10.60 9.77 -37.69
C THR A 211 11.32 11.05 -37.28
N THR A 212 11.07 11.50 -36.05
CA THR A 212 11.61 12.76 -35.50
C THR A 212 12.24 12.51 -34.14
N LEU A 213 13.27 13.29 -33.81
CA LEU A 213 13.87 13.33 -32.47
C LEU A 213 13.04 14.25 -31.59
N VAL A 214 12.58 13.75 -30.44
CA VAL A 214 11.91 14.55 -29.40
C VAL A 214 12.96 15.24 -28.54
N ALA A 215 13.81 14.44 -27.88
CA ALA A 215 14.90 14.90 -27.03
C ALA A 215 15.85 13.74 -26.67
N PRO A 216 17.08 14.01 -26.21
CA PRO A 216 17.88 13.04 -25.45
C PRO A 216 17.08 12.57 -24.22
N GLY A 217 17.02 11.26 -23.98
CA GLY A 217 16.22 10.70 -22.90
C GLY A 217 15.84 9.22 -23.08
N ILE A 218 15.10 8.70 -22.11
CA ILE A 218 14.69 7.30 -22.01
C ILE A 218 13.25 7.17 -21.49
N ASN A 219 12.67 5.98 -21.63
CA ASN A 219 11.36 5.59 -21.09
C ASN A 219 10.22 6.56 -21.45
N PRO A 220 9.95 6.81 -22.75
CA PRO A 220 8.88 7.70 -23.13
C PRO A 220 7.50 7.04 -22.97
N SER A 221 6.52 7.87 -22.65
CA SER A 221 5.08 7.57 -22.63
C SER A 221 4.32 8.68 -23.36
N ILE A 222 3.16 8.38 -23.97
CA ILE A 222 2.42 9.31 -24.84
C ILE A 222 0.93 9.34 -24.50
N SER A 223 0.32 10.53 -24.54
CA SER A 223 -1.13 10.71 -24.33
C SER A 223 -1.97 10.09 -25.46
N ALA A 224 -3.25 9.84 -25.19
CA ALA A 224 -4.19 9.18 -26.11
C ALA A 224 -4.31 9.89 -27.46
N ASP A 225 -4.31 11.22 -27.45
CA ASP A 225 -4.34 12.10 -28.64
C ASP A 225 -2.96 12.25 -29.32
N GLY A 226 -1.93 11.64 -28.75
CA GLY A 226 -0.55 11.71 -29.19
C GLY A 226 0.18 13.02 -28.88
N ARG A 227 -0.48 14.01 -28.26
CA ARG A 227 0.04 15.38 -28.14
C ARG A 227 1.19 15.49 -27.14
N HIS A 228 1.06 14.88 -25.97
CA HIS A 228 2.03 15.02 -24.88
C HIS A 228 2.90 13.78 -24.79
N VAL A 229 4.22 13.96 -24.76
CA VAL A 229 5.20 12.89 -24.59
C VAL A 229 5.94 13.11 -23.29
N ALA A 230 5.72 12.26 -22.29
CA ALA A 230 6.48 12.26 -21.04
C ALA A 230 7.72 11.37 -21.18
N PHE A 231 8.87 11.78 -20.64
CA PHE A 231 10.11 11.00 -20.71
C PHE A 231 11.09 11.43 -19.63
N ALA A 232 12.09 10.59 -19.33
CA ALA A 232 13.16 10.91 -18.41
C ALA A 232 14.42 11.38 -19.16
N SER A 233 15.10 12.42 -18.69
CA SER A 233 16.35 12.90 -19.28
C SER A 233 17.31 13.44 -18.22
N GLY A 234 18.61 13.24 -18.43
CA GLY A 234 19.67 13.89 -17.63
C GLY A 234 20.22 15.16 -18.26
N ASP A 235 19.63 15.63 -19.37
CA ASP A 235 20.06 16.83 -20.05
C ASP A 235 19.42 18.08 -19.44
N SER A 236 20.13 18.65 -18.46
CA SER A 236 19.75 19.92 -17.82
C SER A 236 19.63 21.14 -18.75
N THR A 237 20.00 21.01 -20.03
CA THR A 237 19.84 22.09 -21.01
C THR A 237 18.47 22.11 -21.67
N LEU A 238 17.63 21.08 -21.47
CA LEU A 238 16.27 21.00 -22.03
C LEU A 238 15.35 22.10 -21.50
N VAL A 239 15.43 22.40 -20.20
CA VAL A 239 14.65 23.47 -19.55
C VAL A 239 15.53 24.12 -18.48
N SER A 240 15.58 25.46 -18.46
CA SER A 240 16.44 26.21 -17.54
C SER A 240 16.10 26.08 -16.05
N SER A 241 14.95 25.49 -15.71
CA SER A 241 14.54 25.21 -14.33
C SER A 241 15.14 23.91 -13.78
N ASP A 242 15.69 23.05 -14.64
CA ASP A 242 16.49 21.92 -14.21
C ASP A 242 17.89 22.42 -13.82
N THR A 243 18.24 22.22 -12.55
CA THR A 243 19.45 22.76 -11.93
C THR A 243 20.27 21.73 -11.16
N ASN A 244 19.81 20.48 -11.08
CA ASN A 244 20.41 19.46 -10.21
C ASN A 244 21.47 18.61 -10.95
N GLY A 245 21.43 18.59 -12.30
CA GLY A 245 22.31 17.75 -13.13
C GLY A 245 22.04 16.25 -13.00
N GLN A 246 20.86 15.86 -12.53
CA GLN A 246 20.38 14.49 -12.39
C GLN A 246 19.39 14.14 -13.50
N GLN A 247 18.91 12.89 -13.52
CA GLN A 247 17.77 12.54 -14.35
C GLN A 247 16.48 13.12 -13.79
N ASP A 248 15.69 13.73 -14.65
CA ASP A 248 14.43 14.37 -14.33
C ASP A 248 13.35 14.01 -15.35
N ILE A 249 12.09 14.27 -14.99
CA ILE A 249 10.93 13.98 -15.85
C ILE A 249 10.53 15.23 -16.63
N PHE A 250 10.37 15.07 -17.93
CA PHE A 250 9.95 16.13 -18.84
C PHE A 250 8.69 15.72 -19.60
N VAL A 251 7.91 16.71 -20.01
CA VAL A 251 6.82 16.57 -20.99
C VAL A 251 7.09 17.47 -22.18
N PHE A 252 7.04 16.88 -23.36
CA PHE A 252 7.06 17.57 -24.64
C PHE A 252 5.63 17.69 -25.20
N ASP A 253 5.17 18.92 -25.43
CA ASP A 253 3.92 19.18 -26.15
C ASP A 253 4.23 19.32 -27.64
N ARG A 254 3.81 18.33 -28.42
CA ARG A 254 4.06 18.25 -29.86
C ARG A 254 3.39 19.39 -30.63
N ASP A 255 2.23 19.86 -30.20
CA ASP A 255 1.48 20.87 -30.95
C ASP A 255 2.11 22.26 -30.78
N THR A 256 2.58 22.56 -29.56
CA THR A 256 3.27 23.83 -29.27
C THR A 256 4.79 23.76 -29.46
N GLN A 257 5.34 22.55 -29.62
CA GLN A 257 6.78 22.27 -29.65
C GLN A 257 7.50 22.82 -28.40
N SER A 258 6.85 22.68 -27.24
CA SER A 258 7.36 23.18 -25.97
C SER A 258 7.77 22.04 -25.03
N MET A 259 8.75 22.33 -24.17
CA MET A 259 9.30 21.41 -23.18
C MET A 259 9.00 21.94 -21.78
N ALA A 260 8.52 21.08 -20.89
CA ALA A 260 8.27 21.41 -19.50
C ALA A 260 8.90 20.37 -18.56
N LEU A 261 9.44 20.83 -17.44
CA LEU A 261 9.91 19.98 -16.34
C LEU A 261 8.71 19.57 -15.48
N VAL A 262 8.56 18.27 -15.23
CA VAL A 262 7.46 17.67 -14.45
C VAL A 262 7.88 17.40 -13.01
N SER A 263 9.09 16.90 -12.79
CA SER A 263 9.73 16.74 -11.48
C SER A 263 10.15 18.10 -10.92
N ILE A 264 9.16 18.97 -10.70
CA ILE A 264 9.35 20.38 -10.36
C ILE A 264 8.56 20.76 -9.10
N VAL A 265 9.19 21.59 -8.28
CA VAL A 265 8.62 22.26 -7.12
C VAL A 265 8.69 23.78 -7.32
N PRO A 266 7.94 24.60 -6.57
CA PRO A 266 8.00 26.05 -6.71
C PRO A 266 9.42 26.65 -6.56
N SER A 267 10.33 25.97 -5.86
CA SER A 267 11.72 26.37 -5.67
C SER A 267 12.70 25.92 -6.76
N GLY A 268 12.28 25.11 -7.73
CA GLY A 268 13.16 24.54 -8.77
C GLY A 268 12.82 23.08 -9.11
N GLY A 269 13.73 22.38 -9.78
CA GLY A 269 13.59 20.93 -10.00
C GLY A 269 13.65 20.10 -8.70
N ALA A 270 13.39 18.81 -8.85
CA ALA A 270 13.65 17.79 -7.82
C ALA A 270 15.10 17.91 -7.31
N ASP A 271 15.34 17.60 -6.04
CA ASP A 271 16.69 17.63 -5.45
C ASP A 271 17.49 16.34 -5.64
N SER A 272 16.90 15.34 -6.30
CA SER A 272 17.45 14.02 -6.58
C SER A 272 16.87 13.49 -7.89
N TRP A 273 17.25 12.27 -8.30
CA TRP A 273 16.82 11.71 -9.57
C TRP A 273 15.32 11.33 -9.59
N SER A 274 14.73 11.42 -10.78
CA SER A 274 13.39 10.94 -11.13
C SER A 274 13.45 10.11 -12.43
N LEU A 275 12.64 9.06 -12.53
CA LEU A 275 12.64 8.15 -13.69
C LEU A 275 11.28 7.48 -13.93
N GLY A 276 11.17 6.82 -15.10
CA GLY A 276 10.05 5.94 -15.45
C GLY A 276 8.68 6.62 -15.47
N PRO A 277 8.48 7.68 -16.28
CA PRO A 277 7.20 8.37 -16.31
C PRO A 277 6.13 7.59 -17.08
N ALA A 278 4.89 7.68 -16.62
CA ALA A 278 3.70 7.34 -17.38
C ALA A 278 2.75 8.55 -17.41
N ILE A 279 2.16 8.85 -18.58
CA ILE A 279 1.25 9.97 -18.77
C ILE A 279 -0.18 9.46 -18.98
N SER A 280 -1.15 10.14 -18.38
CA SER A 280 -2.56 9.83 -18.59
C SER A 280 -2.97 10.06 -20.04
N GLY A 281 -4.00 9.34 -20.47
CA GLY A 281 -4.56 9.44 -21.82
C GLY A 281 -5.03 10.85 -22.17
N ASP A 282 -5.66 11.55 -21.24
CA ASP A 282 -6.05 12.95 -21.42
C ASP A 282 -4.85 13.94 -21.41
N GLY A 283 -3.65 13.45 -21.09
CA GLY A 283 -2.41 14.22 -21.06
C GLY A 283 -2.31 15.20 -19.90
N THR A 284 -3.12 15.04 -18.85
CA THR A 284 -3.19 15.98 -17.72
C THR A 284 -2.46 15.51 -16.46
N HIS A 285 -2.17 14.22 -16.32
CA HIS A 285 -1.47 13.65 -15.17
C HIS A 285 -0.22 12.90 -15.61
N VAL A 286 0.89 13.08 -14.87
CA VAL A 286 2.12 12.31 -15.07
C VAL A 286 2.51 11.66 -13.76
N VAL A 287 2.61 10.34 -13.74
CA VAL A 287 3.15 9.57 -12.63
C VAL A 287 4.60 9.21 -12.90
N PHE A 288 5.43 9.21 -11.86
CA PHE A 288 6.86 8.90 -11.98
C PHE A 288 7.46 8.46 -10.65
N ILE A 289 8.60 7.78 -10.72
CA ILE A 289 9.38 7.38 -9.55
C ILE A 289 10.41 8.48 -9.24
N SER A 290 10.61 8.83 -7.98
CA SER A 290 11.66 9.76 -7.59
C SER A 290 12.24 9.48 -6.21
N ASN A 291 13.53 9.74 -6.07
CA ASN A 291 14.26 9.71 -4.80
C ASN A 291 14.45 11.11 -4.20
N ALA A 292 13.58 12.05 -4.58
CA ALA A 292 13.68 13.45 -4.21
C ALA A 292 12.88 13.74 -2.95
N THR A 293 13.50 14.46 -2.02
CA THR A 293 12.91 14.73 -0.69
C THR A 293 11.98 15.93 -0.69
N ASN A 294 11.94 16.70 -1.78
CA ASN A 294 11.32 18.02 -1.83
C ASN A 294 10.04 18.10 -2.67
N LEU A 295 9.59 17.00 -3.27
CA LEU A 295 8.50 16.99 -4.27
C LEU A 295 7.10 17.28 -3.70
N VAL A 296 6.89 17.08 -2.40
CA VAL A 296 5.60 17.29 -1.72
C VAL A 296 5.76 18.12 -0.44
N PRO A 297 4.72 18.86 -0.01
CA PRO A 297 4.71 19.51 1.30
C PRO A 297 4.94 18.50 2.42
N GLY A 298 5.77 18.85 3.40
CA GLY A 298 6.21 17.92 4.45
C GLY A 298 7.48 17.17 4.08
N GLY A 299 7.77 16.97 2.79
CA GLY A 299 8.94 16.24 2.31
C GLY A 299 8.81 14.72 2.46
N ASP A 300 9.81 14.01 1.92
CA ASP A 300 9.98 12.56 2.06
C ASP A 300 11.21 12.27 2.92
N HIS A 301 11.04 11.43 3.96
CA HIS A 301 12.05 11.15 4.98
C HIS A 301 12.37 9.66 5.11
N ASN A 302 11.77 8.77 4.31
CA ASN A 302 12.01 7.34 4.45
C ASN A 302 13.34 6.91 3.79
N GLY A 303 13.91 7.74 2.91
CA GLY A 303 15.17 7.45 2.22
C GLY A 303 15.05 6.40 1.10
N TYR A 304 13.83 6.15 0.63
CA TYR A 304 13.52 5.21 -0.45
C TYR A 304 12.85 5.95 -1.62
N PRO A 305 13.04 5.47 -2.87
CA PRO A 305 12.32 6.04 -4.00
C PRO A 305 10.80 5.83 -3.87
N ASP A 306 10.06 6.92 -4.00
CA ASP A 306 8.61 6.96 -3.94
C ASP A 306 8.00 7.18 -5.34
N ILE A 307 6.71 6.88 -5.46
CA ILE A 307 5.93 7.21 -6.66
C ILE A 307 5.21 8.53 -6.42
N TYR A 308 5.30 9.43 -7.39
CA TYR A 308 4.67 10.74 -7.39
C TYR A 308 3.75 10.90 -8.59
N GLU A 309 2.71 11.70 -8.43
CA GLU A 309 1.81 12.12 -9.48
C GLU A 309 1.84 13.65 -9.58
N ARG A 310 2.01 14.16 -10.80
CA ARG A 310 1.91 15.58 -11.13
C ARG A 310 0.65 15.84 -11.95
N ASP A 311 -0.25 16.64 -11.40
CA ASP A 311 -1.32 17.27 -12.17
C ASP A 311 -0.73 18.46 -12.97
N LEU A 312 -0.71 18.33 -14.29
CA LEU A 312 -0.18 19.33 -15.21
C LEU A 312 -1.12 20.53 -15.39
N THR A 313 -2.40 20.38 -15.05
CA THR A 313 -3.40 21.46 -15.12
C THR A 313 -3.32 22.37 -13.91
N GLN A 314 -3.16 21.78 -12.72
CA GLN A 314 -3.06 22.51 -11.45
C GLN A 314 -1.62 22.87 -11.09
N GLY A 315 -0.65 22.13 -11.62
CA GLY A 315 0.76 22.27 -11.26
C GLY A 315 1.02 21.81 -9.81
N VAL A 316 0.31 20.79 -9.36
CA VAL A 316 0.43 20.21 -8.01
C VAL A 316 1.01 18.81 -8.11
N THR A 317 1.97 18.51 -7.24
CA THR A 317 2.52 17.17 -7.07
C THR A 317 1.99 16.55 -5.79
N GLN A 318 1.59 15.28 -5.85
CA GLN A 318 1.26 14.47 -4.68
C GLN A 318 2.00 13.14 -4.71
N ARG A 319 2.14 12.53 -3.53
CA ARG A 319 2.76 11.21 -3.38
C ARG A 319 1.70 10.13 -3.55
N VAL A 320 2.01 9.09 -4.30
CA VAL A 320 1.15 7.93 -4.56
C VAL A 320 1.41 6.83 -3.53
N THR A 321 2.68 6.58 -3.19
CA THR A 321 3.11 5.61 -2.17
C THR A 321 2.97 6.21 -0.77
N VAL A 322 1.73 6.34 -0.32
CA VAL A 322 1.37 6.84 1.03
C VAL A 322 0.95 5.66 1.90
N SER A 323 1.40 5.64 3.15
CA SER A 323 0.99 4.62 4.12
C SER A 323 -0.52 4.68 4.38
N TYR A 324 -1.12 3.56 4.82
CA TYR A 324 -2.56 3.53 5.14
C TYR A 324 -2.93 4.49 6.28
N ALA A 325 -1.99 4.79 7.18
CA ALA A 325 -2.15 5.76 8.28
C ALA A 325 -1.92 7.22 7.85
N GLY A 326 -1.47 7.44 6.61
CA GLY A 326 -1.00 8.73 6.12
C GLY A 326 0.47 8.98 6.49
N GLY A 327 1.24 9.47 5.51
CA GLY A 327 2.67 9.74 5.66
C GLY A 327 3.55 8.82 4.82
N ASP A 328 4.81 8.67 5.24
CA ASP A 328 5.83 7.94 4.49
C ASP A 328 5.55 6.43 4.52
N ALA A 329 5.68 5.79 3.36
CA ALA A 329 5.67 4.34 3.26
C ALA A 329 6.97 3.76 3.88
N THR A 330 6.87 2.60 4.53
CA THR A 330 7.98 1.95 5.23
C THR A 330 8.15 0.50 4.78
N THR A 331 9.38 0.00 4.91
CA THR A 331 9.69 -1.40 4.62
C THR A 331 10.81 -1.87 5.53
N ASN A 332 10.81 -3.17 5.86
CA ASN A 332 11.90 -3.82 6.58
C ASN A 332 13.03 -4.28 5.65
N TYR A 333 12.96 -3.98 4.35
CA TYR A 333 13.95 -4.38 3.34
C TYR A 333 14.83 -3.22 2.86
N CYS A 334 16.12 -3.50 2.68
CA CYS A 334 17.16 -2.50 2.38
C CYS A 334 17.21 -2.03 0.92
N CYS A 335 16.39 -2.61 0.04
CA CYS A 335 16.46 -2.37 -1.40
C CYS A 335 15.06 -2.15 -2.02
N SER A 336 14.18 -1.39 -1.35
CA SER A 336 12.82 -1.10 -1.86
C SER A 336 12.84 -0.76 -3.34
N GLN A 337 12.12 -1.53 -4.14
CA GLN A 337 11.89 -1.24 -5.55
C GLN A 337 10.42 -0.91 -5.74
N VAL A 338 10.14 0.33 -6.07
CA VAL A 338 8.87 0.68 -6.73
C VAL A 338 9.05 0.47 -8.24
N GLY A 339 8.08 -0.13 -8.90
CA GLY A 339 8.20 -0.51 -10.31
C GLY A 339 6.87 -0.83 -10.99
N GLY A 340 6.93 -1.12 -12.29
CA GLY A 340 5.75 -1.48 -13.08
C GLY A 340 4.65 -0.41 -13.04
N LEU A 341 5.02 0.87 -13.17
CA LEU A 341 4.13 2.01 -13.02
C LEU A 341 3.23 2.20 -14.25
N ASP A 342 1.93 2.38 -14.03
CA ASP A 342 0.99 2.79 -15.08
C ASP A 342 -0.14 3.68 -14.53
N VAL A 343 -0.78 4.44 -15.41
CA VAL A 343 -1.84 5.40 -15.05
C VAL A 343 -3.01 5.33 -16.02
N SER A 344 -4.22 5.32 -15.48
CA SER A 344 -5.47 5.38 -16.24
C SER A 344 -5.60 6.65 -17.09
N GLN A 345 -6.46 6.62 -18.11
CA GLN A 345 -6.66 7.71 -19.06
C GLN A 345 -7.09 9.03 -18.42
N ASP A 346 -7.86 8.95 -17.34
CA ASP A 346 -8.35 10.11 -16.58
C ASP A 346 -7.40 10.52 -15.43
N GLY A 347 -6.27 9.81 -15.26
CA GLY A 347 -5.30 10.10 -14.21
C GLY A 347 -5.71 9.66 -12.80
N ARG A 348 -6.90 9.08 -12.61
CA ARG A 348 -7.43 8.78 -11.27
C ARG A 348 -6.80 7.55 -10.64
N PHE A 349 -6.59 6.51 -11.42
CA PHE A 349 -6.05 5.24 -10.95
C PHE A 349 -4.60 5.08 -11.37
N VAL A 350 -3.73 4.74 -10.41
CA VAL A 350 -2.31 4.45 -10.61
C VAL A 350 -2.03 3.04 -10.15
N SER A 351 -1.53 2.19 -11.05
CA SER A 351 -1.09 0.84 -10.71
C SER A 351 0.43 0.78 -10.59
N PHE A 352 0.92 0.03 -9.59
CA PHE A 352 2.34 -0.09 -9.34
C PHE A 352 2.65 -1.34 -8.53
N ALA A 353 3.91 -1.75 -8.53
CA ALA A 353 4.44 -2.75 -7.61
C ALA A 353 5.35 -2.08 -6.58
N SER A 354 5.33 -2.59 -5.34
CA SER A 354 6.09 -2.05 -4.22
C SER A 354 6.51 -3.15 -3.23
N TYR A 355 7.57 -2.88 -2.44
CA TYR A 355 8.00 -3.67 -1.28
C TYR A 355 7.64 -3.01 0.06
N PHE A 356 6.85 -1.94 0.03
CA PHE A 356 6.41 -1.23 1.22
C PHE A 356 5.32 -2.02 1.94
N GLY A 357 5.58 -2.45 3.18
CA GLY A 357 4.67 -3.26 3.99
C GLY A 357 3.73 -2.41 4.87
N ASN A 358 3.31 -1.25 4.38
CA ASN A 358 2.35 -0.41 5.10
C ASN A 358 1.49 0.44 4.17
N LEU A 359 1.37 0.05 2.89
CA LEU A 359 0.52 0.75 1.92
C LEU A 359 -0.97 0.43 2.10
N VAL A 360 -1.26 -0.77 2.63
CA VAL A 360 -2.60 -1.23 3.04
C VAL A 360 -2.48 -1.91 4.42
N PRO A 361 -3.58 -1.96 5.21
CA PRO A 361 -3.60 -2.76 6.44
C PRO A 361 -3.31 -4.24 6.14
N GLY A 362 -2.55 -4.92 7.01
CA GLY A 362 -2.24 -6.36 6.89
C GLY A 362 -1.18 -6.76 5.85
N ASP A 363 -0.57 -5.79 5.15
CA ASP A 363 0.56 -6.05 4.25
C ASP A 363 1.87 -6.18 5.04
N ASP A 364 2.31 -7.40 5.31
CA ASP A 364 3.54 -7.71 6.06
C ASP A 364 4.73 -8.05 5.15
N SER A 365 4.63 -7.72 3.85
CA SER A 365 5.37 -8.46 2.84
C SER A 365 6.90 -8.29 2.89
N ALA A 366 7.59 -9.44 2.94
CA ALA A 366 9.02 -9.58 2.63
C ALA A 366 9.28 -9.72 1.11
N SER A 367 8.22 -9.59 0.31
CA SER A 367 8.18 -9.69 -1.15
C SER A 367 7.56 -8.44 -1.73
N SER A 368 7.61 -8.26 -3.04
CA SER A 368 6.86 -7.17 -3.64
C SER A 368 5.43 -7.59 -3.95
N ASP A 369 4.52 -6.64 -3.79
CA ASP A 369 3.10 -6.76 -4.09
C ASP A 369 2.67 -5.73 -5.12
N ALA A 370 1.56 -6.01 -5.80
CA ALA A 370 0.96 -5.11 -6.78
C ALA A 370 -0.19 -4.34 -6.14
N PHE A 371 -0.27 -3.05 -6.42
CA PHE A 371 -1.21 -2.11 -5.83
C PHE A 371 -1.89 -1.25 -6.88
N VAL A 372 -3.09 -0.79 -6.57
CA VAL A 372 -3.80 0.27 -7.29
C VAL A 372 -4.17 1.38 -6.30
N ARG A 373 -3.84 2.62 -6.63
CA ARG A 373 -4.20 3.82 -5.86
C ARG A 373 -5.26 4.61 -6.61
N ASP A 374 -6.35 4.96 -5.93
CA ASP A 374 -7.26 6.04 -6.35
C ASP A 374 -6.71 7.36 -5.80
N THR A 375 -6.18 8.18 -6.69
CA THR A 375 -5.52 9.45 -6.37
C THR A 375 -6.49 10.55 -5.98
N VAL A 376 -7.78 10.38 -6.29
CA VAL A 376 -8.85 11.31 -5.93
C VAL A 376 -9.44 10.94 -4.56
N ALA A 377 -9.72 9.65 -4.33
CA ALA A 377 -10.24 9.17 -3.05
C ALA A 377 -9.16 9.09 -1.96
N GLY A 378 -7.90 8.93 -2.36
CA GLY A 378 -6.80 8.69 -1.43
C GLY A 378 -6.82 7.29 -0.81
N SER A 379 -7.34 6.30 -1.53
CA SER A 379 -7.39 4.89 -1.10
C SER A 379 -6.44 4.03 -1.93
N THR A 380 -5.77 3.08 -1.28
CA THR A 380 -4.89 2.08 -1.92
C THR A 380 -5.49 0.69 -1.74
N TRP A 381 -5.42 -0.14 -2.77
CA TRP A 381 -5.78 -1.56 -2.72
C TRP A 381 -4.60 -2.40 -3.16
N GLN A 382 -4.29 -3.46 -2.40
CA GLN A 382 -3.43 -4.54 -2.87
C GLN A 382 -4.25 -5.42 -3.83
N VAL A 383 -3.67 -5.73 -4.99
CA VAL A 383 -4.34 -6.48 -6.06
C VAL A 383 -3.70 -7.85 -6.30
N SER A 384 -2.51 -8.07 -5.77
CA SER A 384 -1.84 -9.38 -5.77
C SER A 384 -2.47 -10.32 -4.74
N VAL A 385 -2.81 -11.54 -5.17
CA VAL A 385 -3.37 -12.62 -4.31
C VAL A 385 -2.33 -13.66 -3.89
N ARG A 386 -1.14 -13.65 -4.50
CA ARG A 386 -0.04 -14.58 -4.19
C ARG A 386 1.20 -13.82 -3.74
N ARG A 387 1.58 -13.99 -2.47
CA ARG A 387 2.84 -13.46 -1.90
C ARG A 387 4.05 -14.07 -2.61
N GLY A 388 5.13 -13.31 -2.76
CA GLY A 388 6.37 -13.76 -3.40
C GLY A 388 6.52 -13.41 -4.89
N ILE A 389 6.03 -12.24 -5.33
CA ILE A 389 6.27 -11.74 -6.69
C ILE A 389 7.73 -11.24 -6.80
N TRP A 390 8.45 -11.74 -7.80
CA TRP A 390 9.86 -11.38 -8.05
C TRP A 390 10.07 -10.59 -9.36
N HIS A 391 9.03 -10.39 -10.18
CA HIS A 391 9.10 -9.68 -11.47
C HIS A 391 8.02 -8.61 -11.60
N PHE A 392 8.40 -7.44 -12.13
CA PHE A 392 7.60 -6.22 -12.13
C PHE A 392 7.11 -5.85 -13.52
N SER A 393 5.88 -6.20 -13.83
CA SER A 393 5.08 -5.43 -14.79
C SER A 393 3.66 -5.35 -14.27
N THR A 394 3.19 -4.14 -14.00
CA THR A 394 1.76 -3.87 -13.87
C THR A 394 1.32 -3.03 -15.05
N SER A 395 0.12 -3.26 -15.55
CA SER A 395 -0.53 -2.42 -16.56
C SER A 395 -1.98 -2.24 -16.14
N SER A 396 -2.41 -1.00 -16.10
CA SER A 396 -3.79 -0.62 -15.83
C SER A 396 -4.58 -0.53 -17.15
N SER A 397 -5.87 -0.82 -17.08
CA SER A 397 -6.74 -0.45 -18.18
C SER A 397 -6.88 1.07 -18.23
N PRO A 398 -7.08 1.63 -19.42
CA PRO A 398 -7.44 3.02 -19.65
C PRO A 398 -8.49 3.63 -18.72
N ASN A 399 -9.46 2.87 -18.22
CA ASN A 399 -10.49 3.37 -17.30
C ASN A 399 -10.18 3.07 -15.81
N GLY A 400 -9.00 2.53 -15.50
CA GLY A 400 -8.56 2.13 -14.17
C GLY A 400 -9.33 0.97 -13.56
N ARG A 401 -10.24 0.35 -14.31
CA ARG A 401 -11.08 -0.77 -13.82
C ARG A 401 -10.34 -2.08 -13.72
N TYR A 402 -9.32 -2.27 -14.54
CA TYR A 402 -8.55 -3.49 -14.61
C TYR A 402 -7.07 -3.22 -14.38
N ALA A 403 -6.37 -4.17 -13.77
CA ALA A 403 -4.91 -4.14 -13.70
C ALA A 403 -4.35 -5.54 -13.96
N VAL A 404 -3.41 -5.70 -14.90
CA VAL A 404 -2.69 -6.95 -15.11
C VAL A 404 -1.34 -6.88 -14.41
N MET A 405 -0.96 -7.96 -13.75
CA MET A 405 0.33 -8.12 -13.10
C MET A 405 0.98 -9.46 -13.49
N SER A 406 2.30 -9.49 -13.62
CA SER A 406 3.04 -10.74 -13.85
C SER A 406 3.60 -11.28 -12.54
N VAL A 407 3.33 -12.56 -12.21
CA VAL A 407 3.76 -13.26 -11.00
C VAL A 407 4.85 -14.28 -11.32
N SER A 408 5.95 -14.28 -10.55
CA SER A 408 7.11 -15.17 -10.78
C SER A 408 7.55 -15.93 -9.53
N GLY A 409 6.68 -16.72 -8.91
CA GLY A 409 6.98 -17.46 -7.66
C GLY A 409 7.16 -18.98 -7.78
N ALA A 410 6.58 -19.62 -8.82
CA ALA A 410 6.66 -21.08 -9.05
C ALA A 410 6.53 -21.46 -10.55
N GLY A 411 6.78 -20.49 -11.43
CA GLY A 411 6.38 -20.46 -12.84
C GLY A 411 6.02 -19.01 -13.19
N TYR A 412 6.19 -18.61 -14.45
CA TYR A 412 5.87 -17.27 -14.93
C TYR A 412 4.38 -17.24 -15.28
N TYR A 413 3.56 -16.40 -14.66
CA TYR A 413 2.11 -16.33 -14.86
C TYR A 413 1.62 -14.88 -14.90
N ASP A 414 0.53 -14.57 -15.61
CA ASP A 414 -0.08 -13.23 -15.63
C ASP A 414 -1.47 -13.27 -14.98
N ASP A 415 -1.73 -12.40 -13.99
CA ASP A 415 -2.96 -12.27 -13.24
C ASP A 415 -3.65 -10.91 -13.52
N LEU A 416 -4.99 -10.86 -13.59
CA LEU A 416 -5.81 -9.70 -13.95
C LEU A 416 -6.77 -9.34 -12.81
N TRP A 417 -6.64 -8.15 -12.25
CA TRP A 417 -7.54 -7.55 -11.26
C TRP A 417 -8.70 -6.78 -11.92
N ASN A 418 -9.89 -6.75 -11.32
CA ASN A 418 -11.09 -6.04 -11.79
C ASN A 418 -11.90 -5.41 -10.64
N LEU A 419 -12.36 -4.16 -10.81
CA LEU A 419 -13.26 -3.41 -9.91
C LEU A 419 -14.77 -3.72 -10.08
N ASP A 420 -15.18 -4.42 -11.14
CA ASP A 420 -16.60 -4.56 -11.52
C ASP A 420 -17.37 -5.72 -10.83
N GLY A 421 -16.89 -6.31 -9.73
CA GLY A 421 -17.71 -7.22 -8.91
C GLY A 421 -18.34 -8.40 -9.65
N VAL A 422 -17.60 -9.10 -10.51
CA VAL A 422 -18.05 -10.33 -11.18
C VAL A 422 -17.15 -11.48 -10.75
N TRP A 423 -17.71 -12.53 -10.15
CA TRP A 423 -17.09 -13.68 -9.48
C TRP A 423 -16.34 -14.66 -10.40
N ILE A 424 -15.22 -15.24 -9.92
CA ILE A 424 -14.76 -16.61 -10.27
C ILE A 424 -14.03 -17.20 -9.05
N HIS A 425 -14.41 -18.42 -8.64
CA HIS A 425 -13.49 -19.42 -8.10
C HIS A 425 -13.23 -20.53 -9.13
N ASP A 426 -12.03 -21.09 -9.07
CA ASP A 426 -11.41 -22.00 -10.02
C ASP A 426 -12.18 -23.33 -10.18
N ASN A 427 -12.55 -23.69 -11.43
CA ASN A 427 -12.61 -25.07 -12.00
C ASN A 427 -13.45 -25.18 -13.28
N CYS A 428 -14.24 -24.17 -13.63
CA CYS A 428 -15.02 -24.20 -14.86
C CYS A 428 -14.39 -23.31 -15.93
N GLY A 429 -14.01 -23.89 -17.07
CA GLY A 429 -13.66 -23.09 -18.24
C GLY A 429 -14.81 -22.17 -18.68
N THR A 430 -14.48 -21.01 -19.26
CA THR A 430 -15.42 -19.96 -19.72
C THR A 430 -16.63 -20.43 -20.55
N ALA A 431 -16.55 -21.57 -21.24
CA ALA A 431 -17.68 -22.14 -21.99
C ALA A 431 -18.70 -22.90 -21.12
N ALA A 432 -18.31 -23.35 -19.93
CA ALA A 432 -19.17 -24.02 -18.96
C ALA A 432 -19.84 -23.03 -17.98
N TRP A 433 -19.29 -21.83 -17.82
CA TRP A 433 -19.83 -20.77 -16.95
C TRP A 433 -21.05 -20.05 -17.56
N ALA A 434 -21.21 -20.09 -18.89
CA ALA A 434 -22.35 -19.49 -19.58
C ALA A 434 -23.58 -20.41 -19.63
N ALA A 435 -23.43 -21.66 -19.20
CA ALA A 435 -24.53 -22.60 -19.07
C ALA A 435 -25.13 -22.44 -17.68
N ASP A 436 -26.39 -22.02 -17.67
CA ASP A 436 -27.28 -21.92 -16.52
C ASP A 436 -28.59 -22.53 -17.02
N THR A 437 -28.73 -23.83 -16.80
CA THR A 437 -29.72 -24.70 -17.41
C THR A 437 -31.12 -24.42 -16.85
N ASP A 438 -31.22 -23.95 -15.61
CA ASP A 438 -32.47 -23.69 -14.92
C ASP A 438 -32.77 -22.20 -14.67
N GLN A 439 -31.83 -21.31 -15.02
CA GLN A 439 -31.96 -19.85 -15.08
C GLN A 439 -32.16 -19.20 -13.72
N ASP A 440 -31.50 -19.72 -12.70
CA ASP A 440 -31.61 -19.21 -11.33
C ASP A 440 -30.45 -18.28 -10.93
N GLY A 441 -29.41 -18.20 -11.77
CA GLY A 441 -28.26 -17.32 -11.59
C GLY A 441 -26.98 -18.03 -11.17
N ALA A 442 -27.05 -19.30 -10.75
CA ALA A 442 -25.88 -20.15 -10.59
C ALA A 442 -25.50 -20.81 -11.93
N PRO A 443 -24.21 -20.87 -12.29
CA PRO A 443 -23.78 -21.66 -13.44
C PRO A 443 -23.84 -23.17 -13.16
N ASP A 444 -24.22 -23.98 -14.15
CA ASP A 444 -24.31 -25.45 -14.08
C ASP A 444 -23.08 -26.09 -13.43
N CYS A 445 -21.93 -25.50 -13.69
CA CYS A 445 -20.65 -26.02 -13.27
C CYS A 445 -20.35 -25.74 -11.78
N PHE A 446 -20.84 -24.63 -11.23
CA PHE A 446 -20.82 -24.30 -9.81
C PHE A 446 -21.73 -25.25 -9.05
N GLU A 447 -22.93 -25.48 -9.57
CA GLU A 447 -23.87 -26.42 -8.96
C GLU A 447 -23.36 -27.86 -9.05
N THR A 448 -22.65 -28.22 -10.11
CA THR A 448 -22.05 -29.56 -10.24
C THR A 448 -20.84 -29.77 -9.30
N SER A 449 -20.16 -28.70 -8.88
CA SER A 449 -19.05 -28.80 -7.90
C SER A 449 -19.53 -28.88 -6.45
N HIS A 450 -20.78 -28.47 -6.17
CA HIS A 450 -21.36 -28.42 -4.84
C HIS A 450 -22.41 -29.54 -4.67
N PRO A 451 -22.14 -30.58 -3.86
CA PRO A 451 -23.02 -31.76 -3.78
C PRO A 451 -24.46 -31.50 -3.33
N CYS A 452 -24.70 -30.34 -2.70
CA CYS A 452 -26.00 -29.89 -2.23
C CYS A 452 -26.83 -29.17 -3.32
N MET A 453 -26.20 -28.77 -4.42
CA MET A 453 -26.80 -28.01 -5.53
C MET A 453 -27.10 -28.91 -6.73
N ASN A 454 -27.92 -28.44 -7.67
CA ASN A 454 -28.30 -29.19 -8.86
C ASN A 454 -28.65 -28.32 -10.06
N ALA A 455 -27.77 -28.34 -11.06
CA ALA A 455 -27.82 -27.68 -12.37
C ALA A 455 -29.05 -27.91 -13.28
N ALA A 456 -30.14 -28.46 -12.77
CA ALA A 456 -31.38 -28.62 -13.52
C ALA A 456 -32.61 -28.22 -12.68
N VAL A 457 -32.40 -27.66 -11.49
CA VAL A 457 -33.42 -27.29 -10.52
C VAL A 457 -33.01 -25.94 -9.91
N PRO A 458 -33.82 -24.88 -10.09
CA PRO A 458 -33.56 -23.62 -9.41
C PRO A 458 -33.47 -23.83 -7.90
N ASP A 459 -32.29 -23.62 -7.32
CA ASP A 459 -31.98 -23.87 -5.91
C ASP A 459 -31.06 -22.83 -5.25
N THR A 460 -30.69 -21.77 -5.99
CA THR A 460 -29.98 -20.58 -5.47
C THR A 460 -30.70 -19.80 -4.37
N ASP A 461 -32.01 -19.94 -4.22
CA ASP A 461 -32.80 -19.35 -3.12
C ASP A 461 -32.88 -20.27 -1.88
N GLY A 462 -32.31 -21.47 -1.98
CA GLY A 462 -32.15 -22.42 -0.89
C GLY A 462 -31.00 -22.04 0.02
N ASP A 463 -31.05 -22.59 1.24
CA ASP A 463 -30.04 -22.47 2.30
C ASP A 463 -29.71 -23.91 2.72
N PRO A 464 -28.80 -24.60 2.00
CA PRO A 464 -28.59 -26.04 2.14
C PRO A 464 -27.83 -26.42 3.41
N ASP A 465 -26.98 -25.54 3.91
CA ASP A 465 -26.13 -25.73 5.07
C ASP A 465 -26.73 -25.13 6.36
N GLY A 466 -27.71 -24.22 6.23
CA GLY A 466 -28.54 -23.70 7.31
C GLY A 466 -27.99 -22.45 8.00
N ASP A 467 -27.10 -21.71 7.35
CA ASP A 467 -26.41 -20.52 7.90
C ASP A 467 -27.22 -19.21 7.74
N SER A 468 -28.46 -19.31 7.21
CA SER A 468 -29.36 -18.19 6.92
C SER A 468 -28.95 -17.32 5.73
N ARG A 469 -28.02 -17.78 4.88
CA ARG A 469 -27.78 -17.22 3.55
C ARG A 469 -28.23 -18.18 2.48
N SER A 470 -28.57 -17.62 1.34
CA SER A 470 -28.94 -18.43 0.18
C SER A 470 -27.70 -18.85 -0.60
N SER A 471 -27.74 -19.99 -1.27
CA SER A 471 -26.60 -20.48 -2.06
C SER A 471 -26.13 -19.46 -3.10
N GLY A 472 -27.05 -18.64 -3.62
CA GLY A 472 -26.73 -17.53 -4.52
C GLY A 472 -25.98 -16.38 -3.83
N GLU A 473 -26.31 -16.07 -2.56
CA GLU A 473 -25.59 -15.09 -1.75
C GLU A 473 -24.21 -15.60 -1.35
N GLU A 474 -24.08 -16.88 -0.99
CA GLU A 474 -22.80 -17.50 -0.63
C GLU A 474 -21.84 -17.59 -1.82
N MET A 475 -22.37 -17.94 -3.00
CA MET A 475 -21.64 -17.84 -4.27
C MET A 475 -21.10 -16.40 -4.49
N ASP A 476 -21.93 -15.41 -4.19
CA ASP A 476 -21.61 -13.97 -4.25
C ASP A 476 -20.76 -13.48 -3.06
N LEU A 477 -20.29 -14.37 -2.19
CA LEU A 477 -19.52 -13.99 -1.02
C LEU A 477 -18.29 -14.88 -0.80
N ARG A 478 -18.03 -15.80 -1.73
CA ARG A 478 -16.88 -16.72 -1.72
C ARG A 478 -17.02 -17.84 -0.66
N ALA A 479 -18.24 -18.17 -0.26
CA ALA A 479 -18.56 -19.30 0.60
C ALA A 479 -18.99 -20.54 -0.20
N ASP A 480 -18.81 -21.72 0.39
CA ASP A 480 -19.30 -23.02 -0.04
C ASP A 480 -20.75 -23.19 0.45
N PRO A 481 -21.75 -23.17 -0.45
CA PRO A 481 -23.17 -23.28 -0.07
C PRO A 481 -23.57 -24.62 0.56
N CYS A 482 -22.64 -25.56 0.66
CA CYS A 482 -22.82 -26.82 1.33
C CYS A 482 -22.16 -26.86 2.73
N SER A 483 -21.49 -25.80 3.17
CA SER A 483 -20.72 -25.77 4.41
C SER A 483 -20.76 -24.40 5.09
N ALA A 484 -21.38 -24.34 6.26
CA ALA A 484 -21.45 -23.14 7.11
C ALA A 484 -20.10 -22.71 7.74
N ASP A 485 -19.02 -23.37 7.35
CA ASP A 485 -17.61 -23.14 7.68
C ASP A 485 -16.84 -23.62 6.44
N SER A 486 -16.64 -22.71 5.51
CA SER A 486 -16.18 -22.97 4.15
C SER A 486 -14.74 -23.49 4.12
N ASP A 487 -13.88 -22.97 4.98
CA ASP A 487 -12.45 -23.29 5.01
C ASP A 487 -12.06 -24.29 6.13
N HIS A 488 -13.03 -24.65 6.97
CA HIS A 488 -12.93 -25.61 8.07
C HIS A 488 -11.92 -25.19 9.15
N ASP A 489 -11.79 -23.90 9.39
CA ASP A 489 -10.87 -23.36 10.39
C ASP A 489 -11.50 -23.21 11.79
N GLY A 490 -12.80 -23.44 11.89
CA GLY A 490 -13.58 -23.40 13.12
C GLY A 490 -14.31 -22.07 13.34
N MET A 491 -14.25 -21.15 12.40
CA MET A 491 -15.14 -20.00 12.29
C MET A 491 -16.22 -20.27 11.25
N SER A 492 -17.39 -19.70 11.47
CA SER A 492 -18.50 -19.84 10.52
C SER A 492 -18.47 -18.68 9.54
N ASP A 493 -18.88 -18.95 8.31
CA ASP A 493 -19.02 -17.96 7.25
C ASP A 493 -19.86 -16.75 7.73
N GLU A 494 -20.98 -16.99 8.42
CA GLU A 494 -21.82 -15.94 9.02
C GLU A 494 -21.03 -14.95 9.90
N PHE A 495 -20.09 -15.48 10.69
CA PHE A 495 -19.22 -14.69 11.56
C PHE A 495 -18.22 -13.88 10.75
N GLU A 496 -17.55 -14.50 9.79
CA GLU A 496 -16.52 -13.88 8.96
C GLU A 496 -17.09 -12.78 8.08
N PHE A 497 -18.31 -12.96 7.56
CA PHE A 497 -19.02 -11.91 6.82
C PHE A 497 -19.32 -10.65 7.63
N GLY A 498 -19.40 -10.77 8.95
CA GLY A 498 -19.57 -9.64 9.86
C GLY A 498 -18.32 -8.77 10.02
N HIS A 499 -17.16 -9.26 9.57
CA HIS A 499 -15.84 -8.73 9.91
C HIS A 499 -15.03 -8.48 8.63
N ALA A 500 -14.75 -7.21 8.33
CA ALA A 500 -14.15 -6.80 7.05
C ALA A 500 -12.71 -7.33 6.81
N CYS A 501 -12.04 -7.83 7.85
CA CYS A 501 -10.70 -8.38 7.79
C CYS A 501 -10.67 -9.90 7.57
N MET A 502 -11.84 -10.56 7.51
CA MET A 502 -11.99 -12.01 7.49
C MET A 502 -12.57 -12.50 6.15
N TYR A 503 -12.26 -13.75 5.79
CA TYR A 503 -12.70 -14.35 4.52
C TYR A 503 -13.07 -15.83 4.68
N PRO A 504 -14.34 -16.21 4.38
CA PRO A 504 -14.81 -17.59 4.59
C PRO A 504 -14.05 -18.68 3.82
N ASP A 505 -13.37 -18.34 2.72
CA ASP A 505 -12.58 -19.30 1.96
C ASP A 505 -11.12 -19.43 2.43
N PHE A 506 -10.76 -18.84 3.57
CA PHE A 506 -9.36 -18.65 3.95
C PHE A 506 -9.04 -18.78 5.44
N ASN A 507 -8.26 -19.82 5.76
CA ASN A 507 -7.90 -20.16 7.14
C ASN A 507 -7.18 -19.02 7.88
N ASP A 508 -7.97 -18.25 8.63
CA ASP A 508 -7.60 -17.03 9.32
C ASP A 508 -7.97 -17.02 10.82
N ALA A 509 -8.72 -18.01 11.31
CA ALA A 509 -9.08 -18.15 12.72
C ALA A 509 -7.90 -18.15 13.69
N GLN A 510 -6.74 -18.67 13.29
CA GLN A 510 -5.53 -18.71 14.13
C GLN A 510 -4.64 -17.48 13.97
N ARG A 511 -5.02 -16.53 13.12
CA ARG A 511 -4.22 -15.33 12.85
C ARG A 511 -4.59 -14.22 13.80
N ASP A 512 -3.60 -13.41 14.09
CA ASP A 512 -3.72 -12.13 14.77
C ASP A 512 -3.94 -11.07 13.67
N LEU A 513 -5.19 -10.70 13.44
CA LEU A 513 -5.63 -9.94 12.26
C LEU A 513 -5.50 -8.42 12.44
N ASP A 514 -5.55 -7.93 13.67
CA ASP A 514 -5.37 -6.52 14.04
C ASP A 514 -4.05 -6.23 14.77
N HIS A 515 -3.25 -7.26 15.04
CA HIS A 515 -1.91 -7.20 15.62
C HIS A 515 -1.87 -6.78 17.09
N ASP A 516 -2.92 -7.09 17.85
CA ASP A 516 -2.96 -6.86 19.28
C ASP A 516 -2.27 -8.00 20.09
N GLY A 517 -2.01 -9.15 19.45
CA GLY A 517 -1.39 -10.33 20.05
C GLY A 517 -2.36 -11.45 20.42
N LEU A 518 -3.65 -11.29 20.16
CA LEU A 518 -4.67 -12.32 20.21
C LEU A 518 -4.90 -12.91 18.81
N SER A 519 -5.44 -14.11 18.75
CA SER A 519 -5.86 -14.70 17.47
C SER A 519 -7.35 -14.46 17.28
N ALA A 520 -7.82 -14.39 16.03
CA ALA A 520 -9.22 -14.21 15.70
C ALA A 520 -10.14 -15.17 16.47
N VAL A 521 -9.74 -16.44 16.67
CA VAL A 521 -10.54 -17.42 17.43
C VAL A 521 -10.56 -17.14 18.93
N ALA A 522 -9.48 -16.58 19.47
CA ALA A 522 -9.41 -16.17 20.87
C ALA A 522 -10.31 -14.96 21.12
N GLU A 523 -10.40 -14.06 20.14
CA GLU A 523 -11.24 -12.89 20.17
C GLU A 523 -12.71 -13.25 20.01
N SER A 524 -13.05 -14.03 18.97
CA SER A 524 -14.41 -14.45 18.68
C SER A 524 -15.05 -15.24 19.83
N THR A 525 -14.28 -16.09 20.51
CA THR A 525 -14.78 -16.87 21.66
C THR A 525 -15.12 -16.01 22.88
N ARG A 526 -14.64 -14.77 22.93
CA ARG A 526 -14.93 -13.80 23.99
C ARG A 526 -15.80 -12.63 23.51
N GLY A 527 -16.19 -12.61 22.24
CA GLY A 527 -17.03 -11.58 21.65
C GLY A 527 -16.29 -10.31 21.26
N MET A 528 -14.95 -10.33 21.32
CA MET A 528 -14.08 -9.28 20.79
C MET A 528 -14.08 -9.33 19.26
N SER A 529 -13.76 -8.20 18.63
CA SER A 529 -13.72 -8.05 17.18
C SER A 529 -12.31 -8.36 16.66
N PRO A 530 -12.10 -9.43 15.86
CA PRO A 530 -10.80 -9.74 15.24
C PRO A 530 -10.19 -8.65 14.35
N CYS A 531 -10.96 -7.61 14.03
CA CYS A 531 -10.52 -6.51 13.17
C CYS A 531 -10.23 -5.22 13.96
N SER A 532 -10.25 -5.25 15.29
CA SER A 532 -10.15 -4.06 16.13
C SER A 532 -9.35 -4.36 17.39
N SER A 533 -8.12 -3.85 17.45
CA SER A 533 -7.20 -4.07 18.57
C SER A 533 -7.67 -3.49 19.93
N ASP A 534 -8.84 -2.86 19.94
CA ASP A 534 -9.54 -2.20 21.03
C ASP A 534 -11.03 -2.24 20.63
N THR A 535 -11.76 -3.24 21.11
CA THR A 535 -13.13 -3.54 20.68
C THR A 535 -14.13 -2.51 21.19
N ASP A 536 -13.93 -1.98 22.40
CA ASP A 536 -14.86 -1.04 23.02
C ASP A 536 -14.45 0.45 22.87
N GLY A 537 -13.21 0.70 22.43
CA GLY A 537 -12.66 1.99 22.07
C GLY A 537 -12.29 2.86 23.25
N ASP A 538 -11.98 2.29 24.42
CA ASP A 538 -11.72 3.03 25.65
C ASP A 538 -10.24 3.39 25.87
N GLY A 539 -9.35 2.82 25.05
CA GLY A 539 -7.91 3.10 25.05
C GLY A 539 -7.04 2.06 25.77
N ILE A 540 -7.61 1.01 26.35
CA ILE A 540 -6.91 -0.26 26.62
C ILE A 540 -7.24 -1.21 25.45
N GLY A 541 -6.24 -1.95 24.97
CA GLY A 541 -6.48 -2.90 23.88
C GLY A 541 -6.99 -4.25 24.38
N ASP A 542 -7.64 -5.01 23.52
CA ASP A 542 -8.25 -6.31 23.81
C ASP A 542 -7.25 -7.28 24.48
N ALA A 543 -6.03 -7.39 23.94
CA ALA A 543 -4.94 -8.16 24.57
C ALA A 543 -4.54 -7.66 25.98
N GLY A 544 -4.62 -6.35 26.20
CA GLY A 544 -4.34 -5.70 27.49
C GLY A 544 -5.38 -6.05 28.56
N GLU A 545 -6.60 -6.39 28.16
CA GLU A 545 -7.69 -6.78 29.06
C GLU A 545 -7.84 -8.30 29.17
N PHE A 546 -7.46 -9.04 28.12
CA PHE A 546 -7.63 -10.50 27.98
C PHE A 546 -7.10 -11.32 29.18
N GLY A 547 -6.07 -10.81 29.86
CA GLY A 547 -5.40 -11.42 31.01
C GLY A 547 -5.97 -11.04 32.38
N HIS A 548 -6.79 -9.99 32.48
CA HIS A 548 -7.18 -9.37 33.74
C HIS A 548 -8.67 -9.62 34.03
N ALA A 549 -8.95 -10.36 35.11
CA ALA A 549 -10.33 -10.77 35.42
C ALA A 549 -11.26 -9.62 35.85
N CYS A 550 -10.69 -8.46 36.16
CA CYS A 550 -11.41 -7.25 36.56
C CYS A 550 -11.70 -6.31 35.39
N LEU A 551 -11.11 -6.55 34.21
CA LEU A 551 -11.34 -5.78 32.99
C LEU A 551 -12.27 -6.54 32.04
N ASP A 552 -13.10 -5.81 31.32
CA ASP A 552 -14.02 -6.36 30.32
C ASP A 552 -13.76 -5.73 28.95
N PRO A 553 -13.13 -6.46 28.00
CA PRO A 553 -12.82 -5.97 26.65
C PRO A 553 -14.02 -5.48 25.81
N LEU A 554 -15.24 -5.63 26.32
CA LEU A 554 -16.48 -5.21 25.67
C LEU A 554 -17.14 -4.01 26.36
N ALA A 555 -16.53 -3.46 27.41
CA ALA A 555 -17.14 -2.43 28.23
C ALA A 555 -16.13 -1.39 28.72
N ALA A 556 -16.27 -0.17 28.17
CA ALA A 556 -15.35 0.94 28.42
C ALA A 556 -15.11 1.24 29.92
N ASP A 557 -14.10 0.61 30.50
CA ASP A 557 -13.79 0.58 31.92
C ASP A 557 -12.38 1.10 32.23
N ALA A 558 -11.58 1.47 31.22
CA ALA A 558 -10.23 2.01 31.33
C ALA A 558 -10.04 3.19 32.28
N ALA A 559 -11.10 3.99 32.48
CA ALA A 559 -11.11 5.13 33.39
C ALA A 559 -11.56 4.78 34.83
N SER A 560 -11.97 3.53 35.05
CA SER A 560 -12.31 2.98 36.35
C SER A 560 -11.03 2.64 37.13
N ASP A 561 -11.22 2.43 38.42
CA ASP A 561 -10.21 2.02 39.40
C ASP A 561 -10.74 0.71 39.99
N SER A 562 -10.31 -0.41 39.40
CA SER A 562 -10.90 -1.73 39.62
C SER A 562 -10.55 -2.32 40.99
N ASP A 563 -9.38 -2.01 41.53
CA ASP A 563 -8.90 -2.53 42.81
C ASP A 563 -8.92 -1.49 43.96
N GLY A 564 -9.13 -0.21 43.64
CA GLY A 564 -9.37 0.87 44.58
C GLY A 564 -8.10 1.50 45.17
N ASP A 565 -6.97 1.40 44.48
CA ASP A 565 -5.68 1.91 44.95
C ASP A 565 -5.43 3.40 44.61
N GLY A 566 -6.29 3.98 43.76
CA GLY A 566 -6.23 5.37 43.33
C GLY A 566 -5.64 5.61 41.95
N LEU A 567 -5.22 4.57 41.22
CA LEU A 567 -4.90 4.62 39.80
C LEU A 567 -6.10 4.15 38.96
N SER A 568 -6.13 4.57 37.69
CA SER A 568 -7.09 4.04 36.75
C SER A 568 -6.51 2.82 36.04
N ASN A 569 -7.38 1.90 35.60
CA ASN A 569 -7.00 0.70 34.85
C ASN A 569 -6.04 1.04 33.69
N SER A 570 -6.33 2.10 32.93
CA SER A 570 -5.47 2.56 31.82
C SER A 570 -4.10 3.10 32.26
N SER A 571 -4.02 3.72 33.44
CA SER A 571 -2.77 4.22 34.00
C SER A 571 -1.89 3.06 34.44
N GLU A 572 -2.49 2.03 35.03
CA GLU A 572 -1.81 0.82 35.49
C GLU A 572 -1.30 -0.01 34.31
N VAL A 573 -2.14 -0.28 33.30
CA VAL A 573 -1.70 -0.95 32.06
C VAL A 573 -0.55 -0.17 31.41
N GLY A 574 -0.65 1.16 31.33
CA GLY A 574 0.40 2.02 30.79
C GLY A 574 1.70 2.03 31.61
N ALA A 575 1.61 1.75 32.91
CA ALA A 575 2.75 1.63 33.82
C ALA A 575 3.26 0.18 33.99
N ASN A 576 2.64 -0.79 33.31
CA ASN A 576 2.93 -2.22 33.42
C ASN A 576 2.72 -2.77 34.85
N LEU A 577 1.66 -2.28 35.49
CA LEU A 577 1.11 -2.75 36.77
C LEU A 577 -0.11 -3.66 36.52
N ASP A 578 -0.60 -4.38 37.53
CA ASP A 578 -1.79 -5.24 37.43
C ASP A 578 -3.05 -4.50 37.91
N PRO A 579 -3.98 -4.09 37.00
CA PRO A 579 -5.22 -3.37 37.34
C PRO A 579 -6.18 -4.09 38.29
N CYS A 580 -5.91 -5.35 38.60
CA CYS A 580 -6.69 -6.14 39.53
C CYS A 580 -6.02 -6.31 40.90
N SER A 581 -4.86 -5.68 41.13
CA SER A 581 -4.03 -5.85 42.31
C SER A 581 -3.50 -4.51 42.79
N ALA A 582 -4.09 -3.99 43.87
CA ALA A 582 -3.73 -2.70 44.45
C ALA A 582 -2.26 -2.57 44.92
N ASP A 583 -1.51 -3.67 44.89
CA ASP A 583 -0.09 -3.81 45.19
C ASP A 583 0.45 -4.90 44.24
N THR A 584 1.09 -4.50 43.15
CA THR A 584 1.52 -5.40 42.07
C THR A 584 2.69 -6.29 42.50
N ASP A 585 3.59 -5.79 43.35
CA ASP A 585 4.82 -6.51 43.73
C ASP A 585 4.76 -7.20 45.10
N GLY A 586 3.72 -6.89 45.88
CA GLY A 586 3.41 -7.51 47.17
C GLY A 586 4.28 -7.02 48.32
N ASP A 587 4.80 -5.80 48.27
CA ASP A 587 5.67 -5.22 49.30
C ASP A 587 4.95 -4.36 50.35
N GLU A 588 3.61 -4.31 50.29
CA GLU A 588 2.70 -3.53 51.15
C GLU A 588 2.60 -2.03 50.82
N LEU A 589 3.25 -1.54 49.76
CA LEU A 589 3.00 -0.22 49.17
C LEU A 589 1.98 -0.34 48.00
N PRO A 590 0.89 0.44 48.01
CA PRO A 590 -0.04 0.42 46.88
C PRO A 590 0.57 1.06 45.62
N ASP A 591 0.24 0.54 44.44
CA ASP A 591 0.83 1.02 43.19
C ASP A 591 0.54 2.52 42.97
N GLY A 592 -0.69 2.96 43.28
CA GLY A 592 -1.08 4.37 43.22
C GLY A 592 -0.34 5.28 44.19
N TYR A 593 0.12 4.75 45.33
CA TYR A 593 1.02 5.48 46.20
C TYR A 593 2.41 5.61 45.59
N GLU A 594 2.96 4.53 45.04
CA GLU A 594 4.28 4.53 44.41
C GLU A 594 4.34 5.44 43.19
N VAL A 595 3.33 5.42 42.31
CA VAL A 595 3.27 6.30 41.12
C VAL A 595 3.15 7.78 41.51
N ALA A 596 2.52 8.09 42.64
CA ALA A 596 2.40 9.47 43.12
C ALA A 596 3.74 10.05 43.62
N HIS A 597 4.70 9.21 44.01
CA HIS A 597 5.98 9.62 44.59
C HIS A 597 7.14 9.30 43.64
N SER A 598 7.72 10.33 43.01
CA SER A 598 8.72 10.17 41.94
C SER A 598 10.04 9.50 42.35
N CYS A 599 10.30 9.32 43.65
CA CYS A 599 11.46 8.59 44.16
C CYS A 599 11.22 7.07 44.32
N LEU A 600 9.95 6.64 44.30
CA LEU A 600 9.56 5.24 44.35
C LEU A 600 9.50 4.65 42.94
N LEU A 601 9.58 3.32 42.86
CA LEU A 601 9.53 2.61 41.59
C LEU A 601 8.40 1.58 41.64
N ALA A 602 7.24 1.99 41.11
CA ALA A 602 6.05 1.14 41.10
C ALA A 602 6.30 -0.24 40.46
N GLY A 603 5.79 -1.29 41.11
CA GLY A 603 5.95 -2.69 40.69
C GLY A 603 7.36 -3.26 40.90
N TYR A 604 8.16 -2.62 41.75
CA TYR A 604 9.46 -3.12 42.20
C TYR A 604 9.57 -3.06 43.73
N PRO A 605 9.79 -4.21 44.42
CA PRO A 605 9.62 -4.28 45.88
C PRO A 605 10.69 -3.44 46.58
N ASN A 606 10.29 -2.26 47.02
CA ASN A 606 11.16 -1.20 47.53
C ASN A 606 10.68 -0.64 48.89
N ALA A 607 9.65 -1.20 49.52
CA ALA A 607 9.19 -0.81 50.86
C ALA A 607 10.30 -0.85 51.94
N ASP A 608 11.28 -1.75 51.81
CA ASP A 608 12.44 -1.86 52.71
C ASP A 608 13.61 -0.91 52.34
N ALA A 609 13.52 -0.21 51.20
CA ALA A 609 14.50 0.80 50.81
C ALA A 609 14.22 2.13 51.53
N ASP A 610 15.24 2.99 51.50
CA ASP A 610 15.29 4.29 52.17
C ASP A 610 15.71 5.28 51.07
N SER A 611 14.71 5.91 50.44
CA SER A 611 14.88 6.58 49.14
C SER A 611 15.54 7.95 49.26
N ASP A 612 15.30 8.65 50.36
CA ASP A 612 15.86 9.96 50.68
C ASP A 612 17.07 9.88 51.65
N SER A 613 17.35 8.69 52.18
CA SER A 613 18.48 8.38 53.06
C SER A 613 18.43 9.04 54.44
N ASP A 614 17.22 9.21 54.99
CA ASP A 614 16.98 9.82 56.30
C ASP A 614 17.00 8.79 57.46
N GLY A 615 16.92 7.49 57.13
CA GLY A 615 16.91 6.38 58.08
C GLY A 615 15.53 5.76 58.37
N LEU A 616 14.47 6.21 57.71
CA LEU A 616 13.13 5.63 57.73
C LEU A 616 12.85 4.92 56.38
N PRO A 617 12.57 3.61 56.35
CA PRO A 617 12.26 2.95 55.08
C PRO A 617 10.92 3.38 54.50
N ASN A 618 10.79 3.38 53.17
CA ASN A 618 9.59 3.79 52.40
C ASN A 618 8.27 3.23 52.97
N GLY A 619 8.25 1.94 53.34
CA GLY A 619 7.07 1.28 53.93
C GLY A 619 6.73 1.79 55.34
N ALA A 620 7.75 2.16 56.13
CA ALA A 620 7.56 2.79 57.42
C ALA A 620 7.09 4.24 57.28
N GLU A 621 7.56 4.94 56.25
CA GLU A 621 7.11 6.29 55.91
C GLU A 621 5.65 6.31 55.49
N TYR A 622 5.23 5.38 54.62
CA TYR A 622 3.82 5.19 54.27
C TYR A 622 2.94 4.95 55.51
N ALA A 623 3.42 4.16 56.47
CA ALA A 623 2.70 3.92 57.73
C ALA A 623 2.69 5.13 58.67
N ALA A 624 3.71 5.99 58.63
CA ALA A 624 3.83 7.22 59.41
C ALA A 624 3.09 8.41 58.76
N GLY A 625 2.85 8.35 57.45
CA GLY A 625 2.27 9.43 56.65
C GLY A 625 3.27 10.50 56.21
N THR A 626 4.58 10.21 56.30
CA THR A 626 5.68 11.06 55.83
C THR A 626 5.94 10.88 54.32
N ASP A 627 6.64 11.82 53.68
CA ASP A 627 6.96 11.77 52.25
C ASP A 627 8.29 11.03 52.00
N PRO A 628 8.30 9.84 51.36
CA PRO A 628 9.50 9.04 51.12
C PRO A 628 10.55 9.68 50.21
N CYS A 629 10.22 10.84 49.63
CA CYS A 629 11.13 11.63 48.82
C CYS A 629 11.68 12.85 49.56
N ASP A 630 11.31 13.08 50.81
CA ASP A 630 11.67 14.25 51.60
C ASP A 630 12.10 13.88 53.02
N TYR A 631 13.40 14.03 53.28
CA TYR A 631 14.05 13.62 54.53
C TYR A 631 13.58 14.36 55.80
N ASP A 632 12.67 15.32 55.67
CA ASP A 632 12.17 16.24 56.70
C ASP A 632 10.78 16.76 56.25
N THR A 633 9.74 15.96 56.48
CA THR A 633 8.40 16.18 55.90
C THR A 633 7.75 17.47 56.41
N ASP A 634 8.00 17.86 57.67
CA ASP A 634 7.40 19.06 58.26
C ASP A 634 8.29 20.32 58.19
N GLY A 635 9.54 20.15 57.78
CA GLY A 635 10.49 21.21 57.45
C GLY A 635 11.10 21.90 58.66
N ASP A 636 11.21 21.22 59.80
CA ASP A 636 11.76 21.76 61.05
C ASP A 636 13.29 21.54 61.22
N PHE A 637 13.90 20.83 60.27
CA PHE A 637 15.31 20.39 60.22
C PHE A 637 15.67 19.14 61.04
N LEU A 638 14.71 18.45 61.64
CA LEU A 638 14.85 17.10 62.17
C LEU A 638 14.43 16.09 61.10
N PHE A 639 15.15 14.97 60.98
CA PHE A 639 14.82 13.98 59.95
C PHE A 639 13.71 13.06 60.42
N ASP A 640 12.78 12.69 59.53
CA ASP A 640 11.62 11.85 59.88
C ASP A 640 12.07 10.53 60.54
N GLY A 641 13.16 9.94 60.04
CA GLY A 641 13.80 8.77 60.61
C GLY A 641 14.36 8.97 62.02
N ASP A 642 14.91 10.14 62.34
CA ASP A 642 15.37 10.48 63.70
C ASP A 642 14.18 10.69 64.65
N GLU A 643 13.12 11.32 64.15
CA GLU A 643 11.89 11.55 64.89
C GLU A 643 11.19 10.25 65.26
N VAL A 644 10.97 9.37 64.27
CA VAL A 644 10.28 8.10 64.50
C VAL A 644 11.14 7.15 65.35
N ASN A 645 12.43 7.00 65.03
CA ASN A 645 13.28 5.97 65.64
C ASN A 645 13.95 6.38 66.96
N THR A 646 14.27 7.67 67.14
CA THR A 646 15.10 8.15 68.26
C THR A 646 14.34 9.01 69.26
N TYR A 647 13.64 10.05 68.79
CA TYR A 647 13.04 11.07 69.66
C TYR A 647 11.56 10.81 69.96
N HIS A 648 10.89 10.01 69.12
CA HIS A 648 9.47 9.67 69.17
C HIS A 648 8.54 10.89 69.12
N THR A 649 8.95 11.92 68.37
CA THR A 649 8.16 13.11 67.98
C THR A 649 7.23 12.78 66.81
N ASP A 650 6.34 13.70 66.45
CA ASP A 650 5.39 13.55 65.33
C ASP A 650 5.99 14.21 64.08
N PRO A 651 6.49 13.43 63.10
CA PRO A 651 7.23 13.95 61.95
C PRO A 651 6.39 14.75 60.93
N LEU A 652 5.11 14.95 61.25
CA LEU A 652 4.18 15.79 60.48
C LEU A 652 3.95 17.14 61.16
N LYS A 653 4.68 17.43 62.23
CA LYS A 653 4.52 18.62 63.06
C LYS A 653 5.86 19.12 63.56
N ALA A 654 6.28 20.24 62.97
CA ALA A 654 7.46 20.97 63.39
C ALA A 654 7.50 21.38 64.87
N ASP A 655 6.42 21.21 65.64
CA ASP A 655 6.33 21.42 67.09
C ASP A 655 5.33 20.38 67.62
N THR A 656 5.85 19.24 68.10
CA THR A 656 5.03 18.08 68.47
C THR A 656 4.10 18.37 69.64
N ASP A 657 4.56 19.15 70.63
CA ASP A 657 3.82 19.42 71.86
C ASP A 657 3.04 20.76 71.87
N GLY A 658 3.35 21.64 70.91
CA GLY A 658 2.63 22.87 70.62
C GLY A 658 2.97 24.04 71.53
N ASP A 659 4.14 24.07 72.17
CA ASP A 659 4.54 25.12 73.09
C ASP A 659 5.27 26.31 72.44
N GLY A 660 5.65 26.18 71.17
CA GLY A 660 6.19 27.24 70.33
C GLY A 660 7.68 27.13 70.01
N LEU A 661 8.38 26.09 70.48
CA LEU A 661 9.69 25.67 69.96
C LEU A 661 9.52 24.52 68.98
N THR A 662 10.48 24.38 68.05
CA THR A 662 10.48 23.21 67.15
C THR A 662 11.22 22.05 67.76
N ASP A 663 10.86 20.84 67.38
CA ASP A 663 11.46 19.60 67.90
C ASP A 663 12.98 19.59 67.67
N PHE A 664 13.43 20.06 66.50
CA PHE A 664 14.85 20.29 66.21
C PHE A 664 15.54 21.20 67.24
N PHE A 665 14.95 22.35 67.58
CA PHE A 665 15.55 23.32 68.50
C PHE A 665 15.63 22.77 69.92
N GLU A 666 14.65 21.98 70.33
CA GLU A 666 14.64 21.34 71.63
C GLU A 666 15.70 20.26 71.76
N VAL A 667 15.79 19.37 70.77
CA VAL A 667 16.74 18.26 70.78
C VAL A 667 18.20 18.74 70.66
N LEU A 668 18.49 19.61 69.68
CA LEU A 668 19.86 19.99 69.32
C LEU A 668 20.28 21.37 69.85
N GLY A 669 19.34 22.27 70.12
CA GLY A 669 19.61 23.61 70.64
C GLY A 669 19.61 23.69 72.16
N TYR A 670 18.52 23.24 72.80
CA TYR A 670 18.30 23.38 74.25
C TYR A 670 18.55 22.10 75.06
N HIS A 671 18.55 20.95 74.40
CA HIS A 671 18.56 19.62 75.03
C HIS A 671 17.41 19.43 76.03
N SER A 672 16.22 19.93 75.66
CA SER A 672 14.95 19.78 76.36
C SER A 672 14.19 18.55 75.85
N ASN A 673 12.94 18.35 76.29
CA ASN A 673 12.13 17.19 75.93
C ASN A 673 11.00 17.60 74.98
N PRO A 674 11.09 17.26 73.68
CA PRO A 674 10.15 17.72 72.64
C PRO A 674 8.73 17.14 72.72
N LEU A 675 8.44 16.38 73.78
CA LEU A 675 7.13 15.74 74.01
C LEU A 675 6.40 16.37 75.20
N SER A 676 6.86 17.51 75.72
CA SER A 676 6.46 18.04 77.00
C SER A 676 6.41 19.56 77.02
N ALA A 677 5.24 20.10 76.65
CA ALA A 677 4.98 21.54 76.69
C ALA A 677 5.40 22.15 78.03
N ASP A 678 6.51 22.90 78.03
CA ASP A 678 7.10 23.45 79.25
C ASP A 678 7.38 24.96 79.15
N THR A 679 8.40 25.46 79.83
CA THR A 679 8.63 26.90 80.04
C THR A 679 9.88 27.42 79.34
N ASP A 680 10.58 26.57 78.61
CA ASP A 680 11.71 26.96 77.77
C ASP A 680 11.33 27.53 76.40
N GLY A 681 10.03 27.52 76.05
CA GLY A 681 9.41 28.42 75.06
C GLY A 681 10.03 29.81 74.95
#